data_AF-A0AA89BKL4-F1
#
_entry.id   AF-A0AA89BKL4-F1
#
_cell.length_a   1.000
_cell.length_b   1.000
_cell.length_c   1.000
_cell.angle_alpha   90.00
_cell.angle_beta   90.00
_cell.angle_gamma   90.00
#
_symmetry.space_group_name_H-M   'P 1'
#
loop_
_entity.id
_entity.type
_entity.pdbx_description
1 polymer ?
#
loop_
_entity_poly.entity_id
_entity_poly.type
_entity_poly.pdbx_seq_one_letter_code
_entity_poly.pdbx_strand_id
1 'polypeptide(L)'
;MLYLDPTIIVYRYGMLLATYVFAISWSSNFEYSENAPPHIIALNQNFTEVKICSSDSERDVVADFLDQVEKYENKENCSVGTNHNLGTGVIQQYGINKFKKQAITAVNRANLLTRIWKEADKGVIDSERFFYSQVRSLVEADEYIFAAGNCYDLNSYKNYTRFCPYAYRTENGTILAKDLSFNYEYDVEGNGSEWFTIPKRKASNIWNFNYTLDMWQPRPRRKGADELTLEDWIITTTYDSGHWSLPYFDCGGGNIWMMTYTTPFFGFQNGSFKFKGTSGIDIALRTVDINQCPQQEGEEKNVFAGSSRCRTMTTKCVPIQGKGFRRGSYNCVCKDGYYFPYPGSEHQWFLGTEVEEEYAKKKECLENNYDKFDCKPCAPGCDTCVDDSPCMLSLNWIMRSILLGVSGLIMCCIPILGWFTFHYSDVKVLKAASPVLLRIILLGAFFLYCPLIVGYFNASVVTCILRFWFREIGFSISYGALLLKTWRISVVFRVRSAQRIKISDTDLIKRLLLITFVFAAYLTARTIAGTPRVIEGKSTKDLKAFQCSSDWWDHSAAIAELLFLLWGVRLCIVVRKAPSEFNESRFISWAIYNETLLSLFLNVSMIFLQDPFPADPDLMYLVIFIHTQLTTTVTLTFLFGSKAYLVYKYRGRSTTDSNSHNTMVSKGSKPTFCAKQSSVNLGSMNAAPHSNNYSYSDRIEDAECESLLEKDIQEEFRRLYTQLETLKQRNMKIGNRHLQHKLSAMTEAAQKDDSPNSVPSTPSVNGKRVVINLDNYKEATTL
;
A
#
# COMPACT_ATOMS: atom_id res chain seq x y z
N MET A 1 -18.83 -32.70 -6.45
CA MET A 1 -20.25 -32.80 -6.89
C MET A 1 -21.10 -32.04 -5.88
N LEU A 2 -21.40 -30.77 -6.16
CA LEU A 2 -22.38 -29.94 -5.45
C LEU A 2 -22.58 -28.70 -6.31
N TYR A 3 -23.69 -28.67 -7.07
CA TYR A 3 -24.07 -27.53 -7.91
C TYR A 3 -24.71 -26.45 -7.02
N LEU A 4 -24.26 -25.21 -7.14
CA LEU A 4 -24.96 -24.03 -6.61
C LEU A 4 -25.14 -23.02 -7.74
N ASP A 5 -26.39 -22.61 -7.92
CA ASP A 5 -26.90 -21.93 -9.12
C ASP A 5 -26.62 -20.42 -9.08
N PRO A 6 -25.94 -19.83 -10.09
CA PRO A 6 -25.62 -18.41 -10.12
C PRO A 6 -26.84 -17.48 -10.32
N THR A 7 -28.02 -18.02 -10.64
CA THR A 7 -29.19 -17.22 -11.06
C THR A 7 -29.93 -16.55 -9.89
N ILE A 8 -29.71 -16.99 -8.64
CA ILE A 8 -30.50 -16.55 -7.47
C ILE A 8 -29.94 -15.28 -6.79
N ILE A 9 -28.66 -14.96 -6.96
CA ILE A 9 -28.02 -13.82 -6.28
C ILE A 9 -28.41 -12.47 -6.92
N VAL A 10 -28.60 -12.44 -8.25
CA VAL A 10 -28.87 -11.21 -9.01
C VAL A 10 -30.22 -10.58 -8.62
N TYR A 11 -31.25 -11.39 -8.34
CA TYR A 11 -32.58 -10.89 -8.02
C TYR A 11 -32.76 -10.34 -6.60
N ARG A 12 -31.99 -10.83 -5.60
CA ARG A 12 -32.12 -10.33 -4.21
C ARG A 12 -31.35 -9.03 -3.93
N TYR A 13 -30.22 -8.77 -4.60
CA TYR A 13 -29.43 -7.56 -4.37
C TYR A 13 -29.79 -6.38 -5.30
N GLY A 14 -30.35 -6.64 -6.49
CA GLY A 14 -30.73 -5.58 -7.43
C GLY A 14 -31.89 -4.69 -6.96
N MET A 15 -32.77 -5.17 -6.08
CA MET A 15 -33.99 -4.44 -5.68
C MET A 15 -33.88 -3.71 -4.33
N LEU A 16 -32.92 -4.07 -3.47
CA LEU A 16 -32.72 -3.46 -2.15
C LEU A 16 -31.94 -2.13 -2.19
N LEU A 17 -31.21 -1.87 -3.27
CA LEU A 17 -30.45 -0.63 -3.48
C LEU A 17 -31.34 0.61 -3.74
N ALA A 18 -32.58 0.41 -4.19
CA ALA A 18 -33.52 1.51 -4.47
C ALA A 18 -34.19 2.08 -3.20
N THR A 19 -34.28 1.30 -2.12
CA THR A 19 -34.98 1.70 -0.87
C THR A 19 -34.05 2.23 0.22
N TYR A 20 -32.76 1.90 0.19
CA TYR A 20 -31.80 2.34 1.21
C TYR A 20 -31.38 3.82 1.11
N VAL A 21 -31.58 4.46 -0.05
CA VAL A 21 -31.13 5.85 -0.30
C VAL A 21 -32.01 6.90 0.42
N PHE A 22 -33.19 6.53 0.95
CA PHE A 22 -34.10 7.44 1.65
C PHE A 22 -34.15 7.29 3.17
N ALA A 23 -33.36 6.37 3.76
CA ALA A 23 -33.48 6.00 5.18
C ALA A 23 -32.35 6.50 6.11
N ILE A 24 -31.37 7.26 5.61
CA ILE A 24 -30.23 7.77 6.41
C ILE A 24 -30.38 9.27 6.69
N SER A 25 -31.47 9.62 7.38
CA SER A 25 -31.67 10.97 7.91
C SER A 25 -32.54 11.00 9.17
N TRP A 26 -32.39 10.02 10.08
CA TRP A 26 -32.82 10.13 11.48
C TRP A 26 -32.30 8.96 12.34
N SER A 27 -31.22 9.20 13.10
CA SER A 27 -30.90 8.51 14.37
C SER A 27 -29.54 9.00 14.91
N SER A 28 -29.52 10.20 15.49
CA SER A 28 -28.49 10.57 16.47
C SER A 28 -28.80 9.92 17.82
N ASN A 29 -27.79 9.82 18.69
CA ASN A 29 -27.82 9.33 20.07
C ASN A 29 -27.78 7.80 20.21
N PHE A 30 -26.58 7.26 20.42
CA PHE A 30 -26.38 6.25 21.46
C PHE A 30 -25.04 6.50 22.16
N GLU A 31 -25.17 7.17 23.30
CA GLU A 31 -24.13 7.45 24.28
C GLU A 31 -24.15 6.27 25.26
N TYR A 32 -23.04 5.54 25.43
CA TYR A 32 -23.00 4.41 26.37
C TYR A 32 -22.22 4.78 27.63
N SER A 33 -22.97 4.81 28.73
CA SER A 33 -22.53 5.26 30.05
C SER A 33 -21.56 4.29 30.69
N GLU A 34 -20.51 4.84 31.32
CA GLU A 34 -19.85 4.19 32.46
C GLU A 34 -20.80 4.13 33.68
N ASN A 35 -20.38 3.40 34.72
CA ASN A 35 -20.96 3.30 36.08
C ASN A 35 -21.90 2.12 36.39
N ALA A 36 -21.36 1.17 37.16
CA ALA A 36 -22.05 0.42 38.23
C ALA A 36 -21.05 0.24 39.41
N PRO A 37 -21.51 0.13 40.67
CA PRO A 37 -20.83 0.80 41.78
C PRO A 37 -19.88 -0.06 42.64
N PRO A 38 -18.94 0.56 43.37
CA PRO A 38 -18.19 -0.10 44.43
C PRO A 38 -18.99 -0.11 45.76
N HIS A 39 -19.21 -1.28 46.34
CA HIS A 39 -19.68 -1.39 47.72
C HIS A 39 -18.49 -1.37 48.69
N ILE A 40 -18.43 -0.32 49.51
CA ILE A 40 -17.50 -0.24 50.64
C ILE A 40 -18.01 -1.12 51.78
N ILE A 41 -17.22 -2.11 52.18
CA ILE A 41 -17.23 -2.63 53.56
C ILE A 41 -15.82 -2.45 54.11
N ALA A 42 -15.67 -1.46 54.99
CA ALA A 42 -14.41 -1.23 55.67
C ALA A 42 -14.21 -2.27 56.78
N LEU A 43 -13.23 -3.15 56.62
CA LEU A 43 -12.63 -3.90 57.72
C LEU A 43 -11.20 -3.42 57.93
N ASN A 44 -10.99 -2.72 59.04
CA ASN A 44 -9.69 -2.24 59.47
C ASN A 44 -8.76 -3.43 59.79
N GLN A 45 -7.83 -3.72 58.90
CA GLN A 45 -6.61 -4.47 59.23
C GLN A 45 -5.42 -3.78 58.58
N ASN A 46 -4.46 -3.37 59.42
CA ASN A 46 -3.17 -2.86 58.99
C ASN A 46 -2.35 -4.00 58.37
N PHE A 47 -2.60 -4.30 57.09
CA PHE A 47 -1.62 -5.00 56.28
C PHE A 47 -0.59 -3.98 55.81
N THR A 48 0.63 -4.10 56.33
CA THR A 48 1.80 -3.65 55.59
C THR A 48 1.76 -4.28 54.21
N GLU A 49 1.87 -3.50 53.13
CA GLU A 49 2.06 -4.03 51.79
C GLU A 49 3.38 -4.80 51.75
N VAL A 50 3.31 -6.09 52.06
CA VAL A 50 4.31 -7.05 51.62
C VAL A 50 4.20 -7.04 50.10
N LYS A 51 5.19 -6.46 49.44
CA LYS A 51 5.35 -6.48 47.99
C LYS A 51 5.51 -7.95 47.59
N ILE A 52 4.41 -8.63 47.29
CA ILE A 52 4.42 -10.04 46.87
C ILE A 52 5.05 -10.07 45.48
N CYS A 53 6.37 -10.27 45.44
CA CYS A 53 7.08 -10.66 44.24
C CYS A 53 6.41 -11.94 43.75
N SER A 54 5.81 -11.91 42.56
CA SER A 54 5.28 -13.11 41.94
C SER A 54 6.44 -14.09 41.74
N SER A 55 6.49 -15.14 42.54
CA SER A 55 7.31 -16.30 42.22
C SER A 55 6.68 -16.96 41.01
N ASP A 56 7.19 -16.65 39.83
CA ASP A 56 6.91 -17.45 38.64
C ASP A 56 7.30 -18.89 39.00
N SER A 57 6.30 -19.77 39.01
CA SER A 57 6.43 -21.09 39.62
C SER A 57 7.25 -22.08 38.79
N GLU A 58 7.71 -21.67 37.61
CA GLU A 58 8.76 -22.37 36.87
C GLU A 58 10.14 -21.86 37.33
N ARG A 59 10.88 -22.74 38.01
CA ARG A 59 12.31 -22.54 38.25
C ARG A 59 13.04 -22.53 36.92
N ASP A 60 13.43 -21.34 36.47
CA ASP A 60 14.31 -21.16 35.32
C ASP A 60 15.72 -21.66 35.68
N VAL A 61 15.93 -22.97 35.47
CA VAL A 61 17.18 -23.67 35.81
C VAL A 61 18.38 -23.10 35.06
N VAL A 62 18.17 -22.45 33.91
CA VAL A 62 19.23 -21.79 33.14
C VAL A 62 19.60 -20.47 33.79
N ALA A 63 18.63 -19.67 34.23
CA ALA A 63 18.90 -18.46 34.99
C ALA A 63 19.55 -18.76 36.35
N ASP A 64 19.04 -19.74 37.11
CA ASP A 64 19.62 -20.15 38.40
C ASP A 64 21.04 -20.73 38.24
N PHE A 65 21.39 -21.28 37.07
CA PHE A 65 22.76 -21.63 36.71
C PHE A 65 23.61 -20.37 36.45
N LEU A 66 23.18 -19.48 35.57
CA LEU A 66 23.95 -18.27 35.25
C LEU A 66 24.17 -17.37 36.50
N ASP A 67 23.19 -17.31 37.41
CA ASP A 67 23.29 -16.65 38.71
C ASP A 67 24.39 -17.30 39.59
N GLN A 68 24.56 -18.63 39.54
CA GLN A 68 25.65 -19.33 40.23
C GLN A 68 27.02 -19.08 39.58
N VAL A 69 27.11 -19.02 38.25
CA VAL A 69 28.36 -18.76 37.52
C VAL A 69 29.00 -17.46 38.00
N GLU A 70 28.21 -16.39 38.01
CA GLU A 70 28.60 -15.05 38.44
C GLU A 70 28.98 -15.01 39.93
N LYS A 71 28.23 -15.71 40.79
CA LYS A 71 28.54 -15.81 42.21
C LYS A 71 29.92 -16.44 42.48
N TYR A 72 30.31 -17.48 41.74
CA TYR A 72 31.61 -18.13 41.94
C TYR A 72 32.80 -17.37 41.35
N GLU A 73 32.60 -16.40 40.44
CA GLU A 73 33.69 -15.53 39.99
C GLU A 73 34.19 -14.57 41.10
N ASN A 74 33.39 -14.33 42.14
CA ASN A 74 33.69 -13.44 43.27
C ASN A 74 34.41 -14.11 44.48
N LYS A 75 34.86 -15.37 44.34
CA LYS A 75 35.93 -16.01 45.13
C LYS A 75 35.79 -16.18 46.66
N GLU A 76 34.59 -16.09 47.25
CA GLU A 76 34.40 -16.43 48.69
C GLU A 76 33.57 -17.73 48.87
N ASN A 77 34.16 -18.72 49.58
CA ASN A 77 33.61 -20.07 49.86
C ASN A 77 33.52 -21.04 48.66
N CYS A 78 34.67 -21.52 48.20
CA CYS A 78 34.80 -22.55 47.16
C CYS A 78 35.49 -23.81 47.73
N SER A 79 35.01 -25.01 47.37
CA SER A 79 35.58 -26.30 47.82
C SER A 79 36.16 -27.11 46.67
N VAL A 80 37.22 -27.86 46.94
CA VAL A 80 37.89 -28.71 45.95
C VAL A 80 36.99 -29.88 45.54
N GLY A 81 36.94 -30.20 44.25
CA GLY A 81 36.17 -31.29 43.69
C GLY A 81 35.36 -30.90 42.45
N THR A 82 34.66 -31.87 41.87
CA THR A 82 33.62 -31.64 40.84
C THR A 82 32.23 -31.41 41.46
N ASN A 83 32.16 -31.14 42.77
CA ASN A 83 30.89 -31.09 43.53
C ASN A 83 30.09 -29.81 43.25
N HIS A 84 30.75 -28.72 42.86
CA HIS A 84 30.12 -27.52 42.31
C HIS A 84 29.83 -27.73 40.81
N ASN A 85 28.94 -28.69 40.53
CA ASN A 85 28.36 -28.95 39.21
C ASN A 85 26.84 -28.70 39.23
N LEU A 86 26.22 -28.80 38.06
CA LEU A 86 24.90 -28.22 37.80
C LEU A 86 23.82 -29.28 37.58
N GLY A 87 24.09 -30.51 38.02
CA GLY A 87 23.19 -31.64 37.89
C GLY A 87 23.05 -32.17 36.47
N THR A 88 22.44 -33.35 36.36
CA THR A 88 22.37 -34.12 35.11
C THR A 88 21.40 -33.58 34.07
N GLY A 89 20.62 -32.55 34.39
CA GLY A 89 19.49 -32.08 33.57
C GLY A 89 19.80 -31.00 32.53
N VAL A 90 20.89 -30.25 32.69
CA VAL A 90 21.12 -29.01 31.90
C VAL A 90 22.36 -29.09 30.99
N ILE A 91 23.37 -29.94 31.27
CA ILE A 91 24.63 -29.88 30.50
C ILE A 91 25.20 -31.24 30.13
N GLN A 92 24.39 -32.07 29.47
CA GLN A 92 24.90 -33.23 28.73
C GLN A 92 25.36 -32.91 27.29
N GLN A 93 25.22 -31.66 26.80
CA GLN A 93 25.29 -31.37 25.35
C GLN A 93 26.11 -30.14 24.94
N TYR A 94 26.59 -29.29 25.87
CA TYR A 94 27.36 -28.12 25.46
C TYR A 94 28.78 -28.51 25.03
N GLY A 95 29.19 -28.11 23.82
CA GLY A 95 30.58 -28.19 23.36
C GLY A 95 31.16 -29.58 23.04
N ILE A 96 30.48 -30.69 23.35
CA ILE A 96 31.00 -32.07 23.17
C ILE A 96 31.43 -32.35 21.72
N ASN A 97 30.63 -31.91 20.73
CA ASN A 97 30.97 -31.99 19.32
C ASN A 97 32.10 -31.01 18.94
N LYS A 98 31.99 -29.76 19.40
CA LYS A 98 32.96 -28.66 19.15
C LYS A 98 34.38 -29.03 19.57
N PHE A 99 34.54 -29.70 20.72
CA PHE A 99 35.85 -30.05 21.30
C PHE A 99 36.23 -31.53 21.09
N LYS A 100 35.53 -32.27 20.20
CA LYS A 100 35.85 -33.66 19.87
C LYS A 100 37.28 -33.84 19.36
N LYS A 101 37.80 -32.87 18.59
CA LYS A 101 39.20 -32.88 18.10
C LYS A 101 40.19 -32.86 19.26
N GLN A 102 39.99 -31.97 20.23
CA GLN A 102 40.81 -31.86 21.43
C GLN A 102 40.73 -33.15 22.27
N ALA A 103 39.52 -33.69 22.51
CA ALA A 103 39.33 -34.93 23.25
C ALA A 103 40.07 -36.14 22.63
N ILE A 104 40.15 -36.22 21.29
CA ILE A 104 40.94 -37.26 20.60
C ILE A 104 42.44 -37.17 20.94
N THR A 105 42.99 -36.00 21.29
CA THR A 105 44.38 -35.91 21.75
C THR A 105 44.63 -36.62 23.09
N ALA A 106 43.65 -36.59 24.00
CA ALA A 106 43.69 -37.37 25.24
C ALA A 106 43.54 -38.88 24.99
N VAL A 107 42.69 -39.28 24.03
CA VAL A 107 42.59 -40.68 23.57
C VAL A 107 43.94 -41.18 23.04
N ASN A 108 44.59 -40.39 22.19
CA ASN A 108 45.93 -40.70 21.67
C ASN A 108 46.97 -40.78 22.81
N ARG A 109 46.91 -39.88 23.80
CA ARG A 109 47.79 -39.93 24.97
C ARG A 109 47.56 -41.17 25.82
N ALA A 110 46.31 -41.57 26.08
CA ALA A 110 45.99 -42.78 26.84
C ALA A 110 46.45 -44.06 26.13
N ASN A 111 46.31 -44.13 24.81
CA ASN A 111 46.82 -45.24 23.99
C ASN A 111 48.36 -45.31 23.97
N LEU A 112 49.04 -44.16 24.04
CA LEU A 112 50.49 -44.07 24.19
C LEU A 112 50.95 -44.46 25.61
N LEU A 113 50.25 -43.99 26.65
CA LEU A 113 50.54 -44.37 28.04
C LEU A 113 50.36 -45.87 28.25
N THR A 114 49.37 -46.48 27.62
CA THR A 114 49.14 -47.94 27.68
C THR A 114 50.31 -48.74 27.08
N ARG A 115 50.93 -48.24 26.00
CA ARG A 115 52.18 -48.81 25.44
C ARG A 115 53.35 -48.65 26.40
N ILE A 116 53.58 -47.43 26.88
CA ILE A 116 54.64 -47.12 27.85
C ILE A 116 54.54 -48.02 29.09
N TRP A 117 53.35 -48.23 29.63
CA TRP A 117 53.12 -49.06 30.81
C TRP A 117 53.11 -50.58 30.57
N LYS A 118 53.28 -51.01 29.32
CA LYS A 118 53.48 -52.41 28.93
C LYS A 118 54.94 -52.70 28.54
N GLU A 119 55.57 -51.79 27.81
CA GLU A 119 56.79 -52.05 27.03
C GLU A 119 58.02 -51.24 27.47
N ALA A 120 57.85 -50.10 28.16
CA ALA A 120 58.98 -49.19 28.39
C ALA A 120 59.90 -49.63 29.55
N ASP A 121 61.20 -49.37 29.38
CA ASP A 121 62.21 -49.61 30.41
C ASP A 121 61.93 -48.84 31.70
N LYS A 122 62.40 -49.40 32.83
CA LYS A 122 62.28 -48.81 34.18
C LYS A 122 62.68 -47.33 34.23
N GLY A 123 63.76 -46.94 33.56
CA GLY A 123 64.22 -45.55 33.52
C GLY A 123 63.23 -44.55 32.89
N VAL A 124 62.30 -45.01 32.05
CA VAL A 124 61.20 -44.18 31.51
C VAL A 124 60.04 -44.10 32.50
N ILE A 125 59.58 -45.25 33.01
CA ILE A 125 58.44 -45.32 33.93
C ILE A 125 58.72 -44.78 35.34
N ASP A 126 59.99 -44.66 35.75
CA ASP A 126 60.40 -44.04 37.01
C ASP A 126 60.62 -42.51 36.89
N SER A 127 60.51 -41.93 35.69
CA SER A 127 60.81 -40.51 35.43
C SER A 127 59.58 -39.60 35.58
N GLU A 128 59.45 -38.91 36.72
CA GLU A 128 58.37 -37.92 36.92
C GLU A 128 58.42 -36.79 35.88
N ARG A 129 59.63 -36.29 35.57
CA ARG A 129 59.83 -35.23 34.57
C ARG A 129 59.30 -35.64 33.20
N PHE A 130 59.43 -36.92 32.82
CA PHE A 130 58.85 -37.43 31.58
C PHE A 130 57.32 -37.31 31.58
N PHE A 131 56.63 -37.70 32.65
CA PHE A 131 55.17 -37.56 32.73
C PHE A 131 54.69 -36.10 32.81
N TYR A 132 55.40 -35.21 33.52
CA TYR A 132 55.12 -33.77 33.49
C TYR A 132 55.30 -33.17 32.09
N SER A 133 56.37 -33.53 31.36
CA SER A 133 56.56 -33.09 29.98
C SER A 133 55.46 -33.58 29.03
N GLN A 134 54.88 -34.77 29.27
CA GLN A 134 53.78 -35.27 28.44
C GLN A 134 52.49 -34.45 28.58
N VAL A 135 52.08 -34.07 29.80
CA VAL A 135 50.90 -33.22 30.01
C VAL A 135 51.15 -31.78 29.57
N ARG A 136 52.35 -31.25 29.82
CA ARG A 136 52.77 -29.94 29.33
C ARG A 136 52.68 -29.85 27.80
N SER A 137 53.15 -30.88 27.10
CA SER A 137 53.09 -30.98 25.64
C SER A 137 51.66 -31.05 25.09
N LEU A 138 50.68 -31.57 25.84
CA LEU A 138 49.27 -31.51 25.42
C LEU A 138 48.74 -30.08 25.46
N VAL A 139 49.02 -29.35 26.53
CA VAL A 139 48.64 -27.93 26.67
C VAL A 139 49.36 -27.09 25.62
N GLU A 140 50.65 -27.29 25.39
CA GLU A 140 51.44 -26.56 24.38
C GLU A 140 50.97 -26.79 22.93
N ALA A 141 50.28 -27.90 22.64
CA ALA A 141 49.89 -28.28 21.28
C ALA A 141 48.57 -27.65 20.76
N ASP A 142 47.70 -27.17 21.66
CA ASP A 142 46.42 -26.54 21.28
C ASP A 142 46.07 -25.40 22.26
N GLU A 143 45.69 -24.24 21.76
CA GLU A 143 45.32 -23.07 22.58
C GLU A 143 43.94 -23.24 23.25
N TYR A 144 43.06 -24.08 22.72
CA TYR A 144 41.78 -24.41 23.36
C TYR A 144 41.93 -25.35 24.56
N ILE A 145 43.06 -26.06 24.67
CA ILE A 145 43.39 -26.86 25.84
C ILE A 145 43.94 -25.92 26.92
N PHE A 146 43.12 -25.65 27.93
CA PHE A 146 43.50 -24.84 29.09
C PHE A 146 44.44 -25.61 30.01
N ALA A 147 44.12 -26.89 30.26
CA ALA A 147 44.92 -27.78 31.09
C ALA A 147 44.83 -29.24 30.61
N ALA A 148 45.74 -30.07 31.11
CA ALA A 148 45.78 -31.51 30.83
C ALA A 148 46.38 -32.27 32.02
N GLY A 149 45.85 -33.47 32.28
CA GLY A 149 46.23 -34.31 33.42
C GLY A 149 46.36 -35.78 33.07
N ASN A 150 47.32 -36.47 33.69
CA ASN A 150 47.46 -37.92 33.64
C ASN A 150 47.42 -38.46 35.07
N CYS A 151 46.22 -38.65 35.62
CA CYS A 151 46.03 -39.09 37.00
C CYS A 151 46.10 -40.62 37.13
N TYR A 152 46.78 -41.12 38.15
CA TYR A 152 46.99 -42.55 38.40
C TYR A 152 46.04 -43.08 39.47
N ASP A 153 45.72 -44.37 39.40
CA ASP A 153 44.98 -45.04 40.48
C ASP A 153 45.85 -45.19 41.74
N LEU A 154 45.19 -45.43 42.88
CA LEU A 154 45.84 -45.57 44.19
C LEU A 154 47.04 -46.51 44.14
N ASN A 155 48.17 -46.06 44.69
CA ASN A 155 49.45 -46.78 44.74
C ASN A 155 49.97 -47.31 43.38
N SER A 156 49.52 -46.73 42.25
CA SER A 156 49.89 -47.22 40.90
C SER A 156 51.17 -46.61 40.34
N TYR A 157 51.84 -45.72 41.07
CA TYR A 157 53.08 -45.05 40.67
C TYR A 157 54.06 -44.89 41.84
N LYS A 158 55.26 -45.49 41.72
CA LYS A 158 56.32 -45.50 42.75
C LYS A 158 55.77 -45.86 44.15
N ASN A 159 56.21 -45.13 45.17
CA ASN A 159 55.79 -45.23 46.56
C ASN A 159 54.82 -44.09 46.93
N TYR A 160 54.18 -43.44 45.95
CA TYR A 160 53.20 -42.39 46.21
C TYR A 160 51.81 -42.99 46.32
N THR A 161 51.05 -42.56 47.34
CA THR A 161 49.65 -42.95 47.53
C THR A 161 48.80 -42.58 46.32
N ARG A 162 49.05 -41.38 45.76
CA ARG A 162 48.44 -40.80 44.57
C ARG A 162 49.50 -40.07 43.77
N PHE A 163 49.32 -39.97 42.46
CA PHE A 163 50.18 -39.17 41.56
C PHE A 163 49.30 -38.66 40.41
N CYS A 164 49.24 -37.36 40.18
CA CYS A 164 48.61 -36.80 38.99
C CYS A 164 49.40 -35.61 38.44
N PRO A 165 50.40 -35.85 37.57
CA PRO A 165 51.03 -34.79 36.78
C PRO A 165 49.96 -34.06 35.97
N TYR A 166 49.87 -32.76 36.21
CA TYR A 166 48.87 -31.84 35.67
C TYR A 166 49.57 -30.57 35.19
N ALA A 167 49.24 -30.10 33.98
CA ALA A 167 49.75 -28.84 33.44
C ALA A 167 48.58 -27.93 33.05
N TYR A 168 48.71 -26.62 33.29
CA TYR A 168 47.67 -25.64 33.02
C TYR A 168 48.24 -24.28 32.62
N ARG A 169 47.46 -23.50 31.85
CA ARG A 169 47.76 -22.12 31.47
C ARG A 169 47.39 -21.16 32.61
N THR A 170 48.26 -20.19 32.89
CA THR A 170 47.96 -19.09 33.81
C THR A 170 47.34 -17.89 33.07
N GLU A 171 46.79 -16.93 33.81
CA GLU A 171 46.27 -15.67 33.25
C GLU A 171 47.33 -14.90 32.43
N ASN A 172 48.62 -15.05 32.76
CA ASN A 172 49.75 -14.47 32.03
C ASN A 172 50.20 -15.30 30.80
N GLY A 173 49.43 -16.32 30.41
CA GLY A 173 49.74 -17.21 29.28
C GLY A 173 50.86 -18.23 29.52
N THR A 174 51.51 -18.24 30.69
CA THR A 174 52.56 -19.21 31.01
C THR A 174 51.97 -20.56 31.38
N ILE A 175 52.66 -21.66 31.04
CA ILE A 175 52.23 -23.02 31.39
C ILE A 175 53.02 -23.51 32.60
N LEU A 176 52.29 -23.82 33.68
CA LEU A 176 52.82 -24.42 34.90
C LEU A 176 52.43 -25.90 34.95
N ALA A 177 53.31 -26.72 35.53
CA ALA A 177 53.04 -28.14 35.80
C ALA A 177 53.23 -28.43 37.29
N LYS A 178 52.27 -29.14 37.89
CA LYS A 178 52.23 -29.53 39.31
C LYS A 178 51.65 -30.94 39.43
N ASP A 179 51.85 -31.61 40.55
CA ASP A 179 51.04 -32.77 40.90
C ASP A 179 49.73 -32.29 41.52
N LEU A 180 48.61 -32.61 40.88
CA LEU A 180 47.27 -32.24 41.34
C LEU A 180 46.88 -32.99 42.64
N SER A 181 47.45 -34.18 42.87
CA SER A 181 47.03 -35.07 43.96
C SER A 181 47.38 -34.60 45.37
N PHE A 182 48.28 -33.61 45.53
CA PHE A 182 48.57 -32.99 46.82
C PHE A 182 47.37 -32.27 47.43
N ASN A 183 46.53 -31.66 46.59
CA ASN A 183 45.40 -30.84 47.02
C ASN A 183 44.04 -31.44 46.64
N TYR A 184 44.01 -32.59 45.95
CA TYR A 184 42.82 -33.09 45.26
C TYR A 184 42.66 -34.60 45.42
N GLU A 185 41.56 -35.02 46.07
CA GLU A 185 41.22 -36.43 46.32
C GLU A 185 40.28 -37.01 45.23
N TYR A 186 40.78 -37.13 44.00
CA TYR A 186 39.95 -37.44 42.83
C TYR A 186 39.37 -38.87 42.77
N ASP A 187 39.95 -39.81 43.51
CA ASP A 187 39.71 -41.27 43.46
C ASP A 187 38.72 -41.81 44.49
N VAL A 188 38.24 -40.99 45.43
CA VAL A 188 37.38 -41.41 46.53
C VAL A 188 36.01 -41.88 46.01
N GLU A 189 35.55 -43.06 46.44
CA GLU A 189 34.21 -43.52 46.06
C GLU A 189 33.12 -42.65 46.70
N GLY A 190 32.17 -42.16 45.90
CA GLY A 190 31.07 -41.30 46.34
C GLY A 190 31.41 -39.80 46.43
N ASN A 191 32.62 -39.43 46.85
CA ASN A 191 33.05 -38.03 47.03
C ASN A 191 34.15 -37.55 46.06
N GLY A 192 34.75 -38.46 45.28
CA GLY A 192 35.82 -38.15 44.31
C GLY A 192 35.28 -37.58 43.00
N SER A 193 36.21 -37.20 42.12
CA SER A 193 35.89 -36.54 40.85
C SER A 193 35.08 -37.43 39.91
N GLU A 194 34.05 -36.84 39.30
CA GLU A 194 33.30 -37.47 38.20
C GLU A 194 34.24 -37.92 37.06
N TRP A 195 35.18 -37.05 36.69
CA TRP A 195 36.15 -37.27 35.61
C TRP A 195 37.16 -38.40 35.89
N PHE A 196 37.34 -38.85 37.14
CA PHE A 196 38.18 -40.01 37.43
C PHE A 196 37.34 -41.28 37.64
N THR A 197 36.31 -41.16 38.47
CA THR A 197 35.51 -42.30 38.93
C THR A 197 34.68 -42.93 37.82
N ILE A 198 34.16 -42.15 36.85
CA ILE A 198 33.38 -42.69 35.73
C ILE A 198 34.27 -43.46 34.72
N PRO A 199 35.39 -42.92 34.21
CA PRO A 199 36.33 -43.71 33.40
C PRO A 199 36.87 -44.96 34.11
N LYS A 200 37.19 -44.88 35.41
CA LYS A 200 37.59 -46.04 36.23
C LYS A 200 36.48 -47.11 36.25
N ARG A 201 35.22 -46.70 36.42
CA ARG A 201 34.07 -47.62 36.36
C ARG A 201 33.87 -48.21 34.96
N LYS A 202 34.00 -47.43 33.89
CA LYS A 202 33.97 -47.95 32.50
C LYS A 202 35.06 -48.99 32.27
N ALA A 203 36.27 -48.75 32.77
CA ALA A 203 37.42 -49.65 32.67
C ALA A 203 37.33 -50.92 33.54
N SER A 204 36.32 -51.07 34.39
CA SER A 204 36.11 -52.30 35.18
C SER A 204 35.80 -53.52 34.30
N ASN A 205 35.11 -53.32 33.16
CA ASN A 205 34.88 -54.37 32.16
C ASN A 205 35.78 -54.15 30.94
N ILE A 206 36.97 -54.71 31.03
CA ILE A 206 38.05 -54.61 30.04
C ILE A 206 37.63 -55.18 28.67
N TRP A 207 36.70 -56.13 28.63
CA TRP A 207 36.18 -56.74 27.40
C TRP A 207 35.38 -55.78 26.51
N ASN A 208 34.98 -54.61 27.03
CA ASN A 208 34.29 -53.57 26.27
C ASN A 208 35.25 -52.70 25.42
N PHE A 209 36.56 -52.93 25.50
CA PHE A 209 37.59 -52.13 24.82
C PHE A 209 38.14 -52.86 23.59
N ASN A 210 38.62 -52.08 22.62
CA ASN A 210 39.17 -52.62 21.38
C ASN A 210 40.61 -53.10 21.60
N TYR A 211 40.98 -54.18 20.93
CA TYR A 211 42.36 -54.67 20.89
C TYR A 211 42.94 -54.44 19.50
N THR A 212 44.16 -53.90 19.44
CA THR A 212 44.95 -53.80 18.21
C THR A 212 46.11 -54.78 18.27
N LEU A 213 46.34 -55.49 17.16
CA LEU A 213 47.60 -56.20 16.95
C LEU A 213 48.69 -55.16 16.70
N ASP A 214 49.72 -55.15 17.55
CA ASP A 214 50.93 -54.36 17.37
C ASP A 214 51.97 -55.25 16.68
N MET A 215 52.51 -54.77 15.57
CA MET A 215 53.53 -55.46 14.78
C MET A 215 54.68 -54.50 14.53
N TRP A 216 55.86 -54.83 15.08
CA TRP A 216 57.03 -53.97 14.95
C TRP A 216 58.29 -54.77 14.63
N GLN A 217 59.19 -54.12 13.90
CA GLN A 217 60.48 -54.67 13.49
C GLN A 217 61.60 -53.88 14.20
N PRO A 218 62.27 -54.44 15.22
CA PRO A 218 63.45 -53.80 15.81
C PRO A 218 64.54 -53.56 14.77
N ARG A 219 65.18 -52.38 14.83
CA ARG A 219 66.33 -52.07 13.97
C ARG A 219 67.42 -53.14 14.16
N PRO A 220 67.81 -53.90 13.12
CA PRO A 220 68.83 -54.93 13.27
C PRO A 220 70.20 -54.32 13.60
N ARG A 221 70.94 -54.96 14.50
CA ARG A 221 72.28 -54.51 14.95
C ARG A 221 73.34 -54.52 13.84
N ARG A 222 73.10 -55.25 12.75
CA ARG A 222 73.99 -55.40 11.59
C ARG A 222 73.17 -55.30 10.31
N LYS A 223 73.78 -54.76 9.24
CA LYS A 223 73.16 -54.67 7.91
C LYS A 223 73.08 -56.08 7.30
N GLY A 224 71.89 -56.53 6.91
CA GLY A 224 71.67 -57.87 6.33
C GLY A 224 71.41 -58.99 7.35
N ALA A 225 70.96 -58.68 8.57
CA ALA A 225 70.33 -59.67 9.44
C ALA A 225 68.83 -59.79 9.11
N ASP A 226 68.23 -60.95 9.36
CA ASP A 226 66.81 -61.19 9.10
C ASP A 226 65.90 -60.22 9.88
N GLU A 227 64.85 -59.76 9.21
CA GLU A 227 63.84 -58.88 9.81
C GLU A 227 62.90 -59.68 10.71
N LEU A 228 63.22 -59.73 12.01
CA LEU A 228 62.33 -60.29 13.02
C LEU A 228 61.13 -59.36 13.19
N THR A 229 59.94 -59.81 12.78
CA THR A 229 58.67 -59.14 13.12
C THR A 229 58.19 -59.70 14.45
N LEU A 230 57.94 -58.83 15.42
CA LEU A 230 57.35 -59.19 16.70
C LEU A 230 55.87 -58.83 16.70
N GLU A 231 55.02 -59.81 17.03
CA GLU A 231 53.57 -59.65 17.17
C GLU A 231 53.18 -59.61 18.65
N ASP A 232 52.38 -58.62 19.04
CA ASP A 232 51.85 -58.51 20.39
C ASP A 232 50.45 -57.84 20.38
N TRP A 233 49.64 -58.04 21.41
CA TRP A 233 48.27 -57.52 21.49
C TRP A 233 48.17 -56.41 22.52
N ILE A 234 47.54 -55.29 22.15
CA ILE A 234 47.38 -54.17 23.06
C ILE A 234 45.96 -53.63 23.09
N ILE A 235 45.47 -53.40 24.30
CA ILE A 235 44.19 -52.74 24.54
C ILE A 235 44.27 -51.26 24.12
N THR A 236 43.21 -50.78 23.51
CA THR A 236 43.09 -49.40 23.02
C THR A 236 41.76 -48.80 23.45
N THR A 237 41.84 -47.54 23.87
CA THR A 237 40.68 -46.72 24.19
C THR A 237 40.25 -45.89 22.98
N THR A 238 38.94 -45.68 22.83
CA THR A 238 38.32 -44.86 21.79
C THR A 238 37.72 -43.57 22.39
N TYR A 239 37.17 -42.69 21.56
CA TYR A 239 36.44 -41.51 22.04
C TYR A 239 35.24 -41.90 22.94
N ASP A 240 34.46 -42.90 22.54
CA ASP A 240 33.24 -43.32 23.25
C ASP A 240 33.54 -44.03 24.59
N SER A 241 34.77 -44.53 24.72
CA SER A 241 35.31 -45.10 25.96
C SER A 241 35.60 -44.03 27.03
N GLY A 242 35.80 -42.77 26.62
CA GLY A 242 36.03 -41.64 27.52
C GLY A 242 34.76 -41.06 28.14
N HIS A 243 34.90 -39.97 28.89
CA HIS A 243 33.83 -39.28 29.59
C HIS A 243 34.07 -37.76 29.58
N TRP A 244 33.03 -36.98 29.31
CA TRP A 244 33.02 -35.54 29.57
C TRP A 244 32.33 -35.29 30.90
N SER A 245 33.00 -34.59 31.82
CA SER A 245 32.34 -34.10 33.04
C SER A 245 31.24 -33.11 32.69
N LEU A 246 30.27 -32.94 33.59
CA LEU A 246 29.49 -31.71 33.62
C LEU A 246 30.44 -30.51 33.81
N PRO A 247 30.12 -29.31 33.28
CA PRO A 247 30.75 -28.06 33.71
C PRO A 247 30.81 -27.91 35.22
N TYR A 248 32.00 -27.59 35.71
CA TYR A 248 32.26 -27.35 37.12
C TYR A 248 33.28 -26.22 37.29
N PHE A 249 33.31 -25.63 38.49
CA PHE A 249 34.34 -24.68 38.86
C PHE A 249 35.52 -25.40 39.53
N ASP A 250 36.69 -25.38 38.90
CA ASP A 250 37.86 -26.16 39.33
C ASP A 250 38.63 -25.48 40.46
N CYS A 251 38.14 -25.65 41.69
CA CYS A 251 38.75 -25.09 42.89
C CYS A 251 40.10 -25.77 43.23
N GLY A 252 41.20 -25.00 43.31
CA GLY A 252 42.53 -25.49 43.71
C GLY A 252 43.37 -26.09 42.58
N GLY A 253 42.77 -26.48 41.46
CA GLY A 253 43.44 -26.80 40.21
C GLY A 253 43.81 -25.54 39.42
N GLY A 254 42.90 -25.05 38.58
CA GLY A 254 43.02 -23.86 37.75
C GLY A 254 42.22 -22.63 38.21
N ASN A 255 41.28 -22.77 39.15
CA ASN A 255 40.38 -21.72 39.65
C ASN A 255 39.52 -21.05 38.54
N ILE A 256 39.00 -21.85 37.61
CA ILE A 256 38.14 -21.40 36.51
C ILE A 256 36.92 -22.31 36.32
N TRP A 257 35.91 -21.81 35.63
CA TRP A 257 34.85 -22.62 35.03
C TRP A 257 35.41 -23.41 33.83
N MET A 258 35.31 -24.74 33.88
CA MET A 258 35.83 -25.64 32.85
C MET A 258 34.98 -26.90 32.65
N MET A 259 35.21 -27.59 31.54
CA MET A 259 34.73 -28.97 31.30
C MET A 259 35.93 -29.89 31.01
N THR A 260 35.89 -31.11 31.53
CA THR A 260 37.02 -32.04 31.49
C THR A 260 36.65 -33.29 30.69
N TYR A 261 37.43 -33.60 29.65
CA TYR A 261 37.36 -34.89 28.97
C TYR A 261 38.43 -35.82 29.52
N THR A 262 38.06 -37.05 29.84
CA THR A 262 38.95 -38.07 30.41
C THR A 262 38.72 -39.43 29.76
N THR A 263 39.77 -40.23 29.65
CA THR A 263 39.71 -41.58 29.07
C THR A 263 40.73 -42.49 29.74
N PRO A 264 40.40 -43.77 30.01
CA PRO A 264 41.26 -44.65 30.80
C PRO A 264 42.50 -45.08 30.02
N PHE A 265 43.62 -45.26 30.73
CA PHE A 265 44.80 -45.97 30.24
C PHE A 265 45.11 -47.16 31.15
N PHE A 266 45.77 -48.16 30.57
CA PHE A 266 45.94 -49.47 31.20
C PHE A 266 47.43 -49.77 31.47
N GLY A 267 47.69 -50.50 32.54
CA GLY A 267 48.97 -51.17 32.78
C GLY A 267 48.85 -52.66 32.48
N PHE A 268 49.97 -53.33 32.23
CA PHE A 268 50.00 -54.77 32.00
C PHE A 268 50.66 -55.48 33.20
N GLN A 269 49.96 -56.45 33.80
CA GLN A 269 50.45 -57.20 34.95
C GLN A 269 49.89 -58.63 34.94
N ASN A 270 50.75 -59.63 35.19
CA ASN A 270 50.39 -61.04 35.29
C ASN A 270 49.59 -61.56 34.07
N GLY A 271 49.99 -61.16 32.85
CA GLY A 271 49.32 -61.58 31.61
C GLY A 271 47.98 -60.89 31.31
N SER A 272 47.60 -59.89 32.11
CA SER A 272 46.33 -59.16 31.98
C SER A 272 46.54 -57.65 31.94
N PHE A 273 45.71 -56.94 31.18
CA PHE A 273 45.58 -55.50 31.33
C PHE A 273 44.78 -55.18 32.60
N LYS A 274 45.10 -54.06 33.24
CA LYS A 274 44.35 -53.49 34.38
C LYS A 274 44.28 -51.98 34.23
N PHE A 275 43.18 -51.38 34.71
CA PHE A 275 43.09 -49.93 34.83
C PHE A 275 44.29 -49.41 35.64
N LYS A 276 44.95 -48.35 35.14
CA LYS A 276 46.10 -47.73 35.81
C LYS A 276 45.90 -46.24 36.07
N GLY A 277 45.01 -45.58 35.32
CA GLY A 277 44.70 -44.17 35.48
C GLY A 277 43.88 -43.61 34.32
N THR A 278 43.72 -42.29 34.31
CA THR A 278 43.01 -41.52 33.28
C THR A 278 43.94 -40.50 32.65
N SER A 279 43.91 -40.38 31.32
CA SER A 279 44.45 -39.22 30.61
C SER A 279 43.30 -38.29 30.26
N GLY A 280 43.48 -36.98 30.45
CA GLY A 280 42.44 -36.00 30.23
C GLY A 280 42.94 -34.61 29.86
N ILE A 281 42.00 -33.81 29.37
CA ILE A 281 42.17 -32.41 28.97
C ILE A 281 41.01 -31.58 29.48
N ASP A 282 41.28 -30.30 29.69
CA ASP A 282 40.36 -29.34 30.28
C ASP A 282 40.17 -28.17 29.33
N ILE A 283 38.90 -27.85 29.05
CA ILE A 283 38.50 -26.73 28.21
C ILE A 283 37.93 -25.64 29.12
N ALA A 284 38.57 -24.48 29.13
CA ALA A 284 38.07 -23.30 29.85
C ALA A 284 36.76 -22.82 29.23
N LEU A 285 35.69 -22.70 30.03
CA LEU A 285 34.40 -22.24 29.52
C LEU A 285 34.42 -20.75 29.18
N ARG A 286 35.25 -19.95 29.85
CA ARG A 286 35.41 -18.51 29.60
C ARG A 286 35.65 -18.12 28.14
N THR A 287 36.14 -19.02 27.28
CA THR A 287 36.34 -18.78 25.84
C THR A 287 35.20 -19.29 24.94
N VAL A 288 34.09 -19.78 25.52
CA VAL A 288 32.99 -20.45 24.82
C VAL A 288 31.68 -19.66 24.99
N ASP A 289 31.35 -18.84 23.99
CA ASP A 289 30.16 -17.98 23.95
C ASP A 289 28.84 -18.74 24.12
N ILE A 290 28.04 -18.35 25.13
CA ILE A 290 26.66 -18.84 25.26
C ILE A 290 25.71 -18.07 24.32
N ASN A 291 24.74 -18.76 23.75
CA ASN A 291 23.67 -18.15 22.95
C ASN A 291 22.35 -18.20 23.75
N GLN A 292 21.90 -17.07 24.28
CA GLN A 292 20.64 -17.04 25.06
C GLN A 292 19.38 -16.85 24.19
N CYS A 293 19.54 -16.61 22.89
CA CYS A 293 18.43 -16.33 21.97
C CYS A 293 17.64 -17.61 21.62
N PRO A 294 16.40 -17.49 21.10
CA PRO A 294 15.61 -18.64 20.69
C PRO A 294 16.32 -19.53 19.65
N GLN A 295 16.15 -20.85 19.78
CA GLN A 295 16.69 -21.86 18.87
C GLN A 295 16.11 -21.68 17.45
N GLN A 296 16.96 -21.71 16.41
CA GLN A 296 16.48 -21.77 15.03
C GLN A 296 16.33 -23.21 14.54
N GLU A 297 15.44 -23.44 13.57
CA GLU A 297 15.24 -24.76 12.97
C GLU A 297 16.51 -25.22 12.23
N GLY A 298 17.04 -26.38 12.62
CA GLY A 298 18.23 -26.99 12.00
C GLY A 298 19.56 -26.75 12.73
N GLU A 299 19.60 -25.90 13.76
CA GLU A 299 20.81 -25.70 14.59
C GLU A 299 21.03 -26.84 15.61
N GLU A 300 22.28 -27.04 16.07
CA GLU A 300 22.56 -27.94 17.20
C GLU A 300 21.79 -27.51 18.46
N LYS A 301 21.33 -28.46 19.26
CA LYS A 301 20.54 -28.19 20.48
C LYS A 301 21.32 -27.31 21.46
N ASN A 302 20.92 -26.06 21.59
CA ASN A 302 21.50 -25.12 22.52
C ASN A 302 20.66 -25.07 23.80
N VAL A 303 21.26 -25.42 24.95
CA VAL A 303 20.52 -25.47 26.23
C VAL A 303 20.27 -24.08 26.81
N PHE A 304 21.00 -23.06 26.37
CA PHE A 304 20.74 -21.67 26.76
C PHE A 304 19.62 -21.02 25.93
N ALA A 305 19.10 -21.69 24.91
CA ALA A 305 18.16 -21.11 23.96
C ALA A 305 16.86 -20.66 24.64
N GLY A 306 16.45 -19.42 24.37
CA GLY A 306 15.25 -18.82 24.95
C GLY A 306 15.40 -18.27 26.37
N SER A 307 16.59 -18.35 26.99
CA SER A 307 16.83 -17.74 28.31
C SER A 307 16.98 -16.22 28.28
N SER A 308 17.11 -15.60 27.10
CA SER A 308 17.24 -14.14 26.96
C SER A 308 16.05 -13.39 27.54
N ARG A 309 16.31 -12.30 28.27
CA ARG A 309 15.27 -11.42 28.84
C ARG A 309 14.80 -10.30 27.89
N CYS A 310 14.98 -10.47 26.58
CA CYS A 310 14.42 -9.56 25.59
C CYS A 310 12.88 -9.55 25.62
N ARG A 311 12.28 -8.39 25.33
CA ARG A 311 10.83 -8.21 25.22
C ARG A 311 10.29 -8.93 23.99
N THR A 312 9.83 -10.17 24.13
CA THR A 312 9.42 -11.03 23.01
C THR A 312 8.28 -10.47 22.14
N MET A 313 7.50 -9.51 22.64
CA MET A 313 6.47 -8.82 21.85
C MET A 313 7.07 -7.82 20.85
N THR A 314 7.98 -6.95 21.32
CA THR A 314 8.47 -5.77 20.57
C THR A 314 9.90 -5.94 20.03
N THR A 315 10.66 -6.91 20.54
CA THR A 315 12.10 -7.14 20.22
C THR A 315 12.40 -8.58 19.79
N LYS A 316 13.53 -8.76 19.10
CA LYS A 316 14.17 -10.01 18.69
C LYS A 316 15.58 -10.08 19.28
N CYS A 317 15.96 -11.24 19.80
CA CYS A 317 17.29 -11.47 20.37
C CYS A 317 18.30 -11.79 19.27
N VAL A 318 19.50 -11.19 19.34
CA VAL A 318 20.64 -11.47 18.45
C VAL A 318 21.89 -11.75 19.30
N PRO A 319 22.55 -12.91 19.18
CA PRO A 319 23.69 -13.26 20.04
C PRO A 319 24.96 -12.47 19.68
N ILE A 320 25.83 -12.25 20.67
CA ILE A 320 27.14 -11.58 20.51
C ILE A 320 28.26 -12.60 20.74
N GLN A 321 29.16 -12.74 19.76
CA GLN A 321 30.32 -13.62 19.82
C GLN A 321 31.54 -12.95 20.48
N GLY A 322 32.50 -13.74 20.95
CA GLY A 322 33.73 -13.27 21.60
C GLY A 322 33.52 -12.65 22.99
N LYS A 323 32.45 -13.05 23.69
CA LYS A 323 32.09 -12.58 25.03
C LYS A 323 32.26 -13.63 26.13
N GLY A 324 32.42 -14.89 25.75
CA GLY A 324 32.67 -15.99 26.67
C GLY A 324 31.43 -16.49 27.39
N PHE A 325 31.65 -17.26 28.44
CA PHE A 325 30.61 -17.88 29.24
C PHE A 325 30.00 -16.92 30.26
N ARG A 326 29.25 -15.92 29.76
CA ARG A 326 28.63 -14.88 30.58
C ARG A 326 27.23 -14.53 30.09
N ARG A 327 26.37 -14.18 31.05
CA ARG A 327 25.00 -13.70 30.83
C ARG A 327 24.97 -12.34 30.10
N GLY A 328 23.87 -12.06 29.41
CA GLY A 328 23.69 -10.82 28.65
C GLY A 328 24.51 -10.73 27.34
N SER A 329 25.02 -11.87 26.83
CA SER A 329 25.82 -11.93 25.59
C SER A 329 24.94 -11.90 24.32
N TYR A 330 24.01 -10.95 24.28
CA TYR A 330 23.06 -10.74 23.19
C TYR A 330 22.65 -9.26 23.10
N ASN A 331 22.01 -8.86 22.00
CA ASN A 331 21.33 -7.59 21.83
C ASN A 331 19.83 -7.82 21.62
N CYS A 332 18.98 -6.98 22.21
CA CYS A 332 17.55 -6.93 21.89
C CYS A 332 17.31 -5.86 20.82
N VAL A 333 17.15 -6.31 19.58
CA VAL A 333 16.87 -5.46 18.41
C VAL A 333 15.35 -5.34 18.23
N CYS A 334 14.82 -4.23 17.75
CA CYS A 334 13.38 -4.13 17.48
C CYS A 334 12.91 -5.14 16.42
N LYS A 335 11.68 -5.64 16.58
CA LYS A 335 11.00 -6.41 15.53
C LYS A 335 10.50 -5.48 14.43
N ASP A 336 10.28 -6.06 13.26
CA ASP A 336 9.67 -5.38 12.13
C ASP A 336 8.26 -4.90 12.55
N GLY A 337 7.83 -3.72 12.10
CA GLY A 337 6.68 -3.00 12.68
C GLY A 337 6.96 -2.23 13.99
N TYR A 338 8.18 -2.26 14.53
CA TYR A 338 8.61 -1.48 15.70
C TYR A 338 9.96 -0.75 15.47
N TYR A 339 10.18 0.36 16.17
CA TYR A 339 11.42 1.15 16.13
C TYR A 339 11.99 1.45 17.51
N PHE A 340 13.27 1.81 17.54
CA PHE A 340 14.02 2.08 18.76
C PHE A 340 13.58 3.41 19.40
N PRO A 341 13.24 3.47 20.72
CA PRO A 341 12.65 4.67 21.32
C PRO A 341 13.51 5.95 21.27
N TYR A 342 14.81 5.83 20.99
CA TYR A 342 15.82 6.89 21.01
C TYR A 342 16.47 7.06 19.62
N PRO A 343 15.77 7.62 18.61
CA PRO A 343 16.34 7.86 17.28
C PRO A 343 17.45 8.90 17.37
N GLY A 344 18.71 8.43 17.34
CA GLY A 344 19.91 9.26 17.53
C GLY A 344 20.96 8.66 18.47
N SER A 345 20.69 7.54 19.13
CA SER A 345 21.73 6.72 19.75
C SER A 345 22.69 6.14 18.70
N GLU A 346 23.95 5.94 19.09
CA GLU A 346 24.97 5.28 18.25
C GLU A 346 24.55 3.85 17.83
N HIS A 347 23.76 3.20 18.69
CA HIS A 347 23.31 1.83 18.54
C HIS A 347 21.78 1.76 18.73
N GLN A 348 21.07 1.07 17.85
CA GLN A 348 19.59 0.97 17.84
C GLN A 348 19.08 -0.37 18.41
N TRP A 349 19.60 -0.73 19.58
CA TRP A 349 19.23 -1.95 20.30
C TRP A 349 19.51 -1.77 21.79
N PHE A 350 18.89 -2.62 22.61
CA PHE A 350 19.19 -2.69 24.03
C PHE A 350 20.28 -3.75 24.27
N LEU A 351 21.30 -3.42 25.06
CA LEU A 351 22.35 -4.38 25.43
C LEU A 351 21.78 -5.45 26.36
N GLY A 352 22.06 -6.72 26.06
CA GLY A 352 21.60 -7.84 26.89
C GLY A 352 22.07 -7.76 28.33
N THR A 353 23.27 -7.22 28.59
CA THR A 353 23.79 -7.02 29.96
C THR A 353 22.93 -6.06 30.79
N GLU A 354 22.50 -4.94 30.22
CA GLU A 354 21.62 -3.97 30.91
C GLU A 354 20.23 -4.54 31.14
N VAL A 355 19.71 -5.25 30.13
CA VAL A 355 18.39 -5.91 30.17
C VAL A 355 18.36 -6.99 31.28
N GLU A 356 19.45 -7.73 31.45
CA GLU A 356 19.59 -8.77 32.49
C GLU A 356 19.76 -8.16 33.89
N GLU A 357 20.56 -7.09 34.04
CA GLU A 357 20.76 -6.39 35.32
C GLU A 357 19.45 -5.81 35.86
N GLU A 358 18.70 -5.11 35.01
CA GLU A 358 17.40 -4.53 35.38
C GLU A 358 16.34 -5.61 35.60
N TYR A 359 16.42 -6.74 34.90
CA TYR A 359 15.57 -7.91 35.19
C TYR A 359 15.90 -8.56 36.54
N ALA A 360 17.18 -8.63 36.93
CA ALA A 360 17.60 -9.11 38.25
C ALA A 360 17.05 -8.20 39.36
N LYS A 361 17.17 -6.88 39.22
CA LYS A 361 16.52 -5.90 40.12
C LYS A 361 15.00 -6.11 40.20
N LYS A 362 14.34 -6.44 39.08
CA LYS A 362 12.91 -6.78 39.05
C LYS A 362 12.59 -8.10 39.78
N LYS A 363 13.41 -9.15 39.63
CA LYS A 363 13.31 -10.44 40.35
C LYS A 363 13.43 -10.23 41.87
N GLU A 364 14.29 -9.30 42.30
CA GLU A 364 14.49 -8.92 43.71
C GLU A 364 13.50 -7.83 44.21
N CYS A 365 12.51 -7.44 43.40
CA CYS A 365 11.54 -6.38 43.70
C CYS A 365 12.12 -4.99 44.01
N LEU A 366 13.38 -4.74 43.62
CA LEU A 366 14.06 -3.45 43.68
C LEU A 366 13.50 -2.49 42.62
N GLU A 367 13.83 -1.20 42.75
CA GLU A 367 13.55 -0.21 41.71
C GLU A 367 14.34 -0.56 40.44
N ASN A 368 13.64 -0.59 39.30
CA ASN A 368 14.20 -1.05 38.04
C ASN A 368 13.49 -0.39 36.84
N ASN A 369 14.17 -0.42 35.70
CA ASN A 369 13.78 0.13 34.42
C ASN A 369 13.44 -0.97 33.40
N TYR A 370 13.22 -2.22 33.83
CA TYR A 370 13.06 -3.35 32.91
C TYR A 370 11.86 -3.18 31.95
N ASP A 371 10.85 -2.41 32.33
CA ASP A 371 9.68 -2.07 31.50
C ASP A 371 9.94 -0.93 30.48
N LYS A 372 11.18 -0.41 30.38
CA LYS A 372 11.60 0.58 29.36
C LYS A 372 12.30 -0.05 28.14
N PHE A 373 12.62 -1.34 28.17
CA PHE A 373 13.27 -2.06 27.05
C PHE A 373 12.29 -2.54 25.96
N ASP A 374 11.15 -1.86 25.81
CA ASP A 374 10.16 -2.12 24.78
C ASP A 374 10.35 -1.16 23.60
N CYS A 375 10.32 -1.68 22.36
CA CYS A 375 10.34 -0.85 21.16
C CYS A 375 8.96 -0.22 20.90
N LYS A 376 8.94 0.96 20.26
CA LYS A 376 7.70 1.68 19.93
C LYS A 376 7.11 1.16 18.61
N PRO A 377 5.79 1.05 18.45
CA PRO A 377 5.17 0.62 17.20
C PRO A 377 5.34 1.68 16.11
N CYS A 378 5.52 1.23 14.86
CA CYS A 378 5.57 2.11 13.70
C CYS A 378 4.26 2.86 13.46
N ALA A 379 4.32 3.97 12.72
CA ALA A 379 3.13 4.65 12.23
C ALA A 379 2.27 3.73 11.34
N PRO A 380 0.93 3.89 11.32
CA PRO A 380 0.05 3.03 10.55
C PRO A 380 0.41 2.97 9.06
N GLY A 381 0.53 1.77 8.50
CA GLY A 381 0.88 1.52 7.09
C GLY A 381 2.39 1.38 6.80
N CYS A 382 3.25 1.55 7.80
CA CYS A 382 4.67 1.19 7.73
C CYS A 382 4.89 -0.30 8.01
N ASP A 383 5.68 -0.97 7.17
CA ASP A 383 6.15 -2.35 7.41
C ASP A 383 7.43 -2.35 8.28
N THR A 384 8.28 -1.35 8.06
CA THR A 384 9.50 -1.05 8.84
C THR A 384 9.64 0.45 8.99
N CYS A 385 10.10 0.94 10.14
CA CYS A 385 10.32 2.37 10.39
C CYS A 385 11.57 2.58 11.26
N VAL A 386 12.10 3.81 11.25
CA VAL A 386 13.24 4.24 12.08
C VAL A 386 12.78 5.12 13.26
N ASP A 387 11.67 5.82 13.07
CA ASP A 387 11.07 6.82 13.96
C ASP A 387 9.53 6.79 13.84
N ASP A 388 8.84 7.80 14.40
CA ASP A 388 7.39 7.98 14.29
C ASP A 388 6.94 8.64 12.97
N SER A 389 7.81 8.73 11.96
CA SER A 389 7.46 9.36 10.69
C SER A 389 6.28 8.63 10.00
N PRO A 390 5.29 9.36 9.47
CA PRO A 390 4.12 8.74 8.87
C PRO A 390 4.47 8.14 7.50
N CYS A 391 4.19 6.86 7.28
CA CYS A 391 4.31 6.25 5.93
C CYS A 391 3.10 6.54 5.03
N MET A 392 1.98 6.97 5.59
CA MET A 392 0.73 7.24 4.86
C MET A 392 0.51 8.73 4.63
N LEU A 393 0.11 9.12 3.42
CA LEU A 393 -0.21 10.50 3.09
C LEU A 393 -1.47 10.98 3.84
N SER A 394 -1.34 12.03 4.65
CA SER A 394 -2.48 12.69 5.29
C SER A 394 -3.27 13.54 4.28
N LEU A 395 -4.58 13.33 4.21
CA LEU A 395 -5.47 14.03 3.28
C LEU A 395 -5.89 15.38 3.84
N ASN A 396 -5.94 16.42 2.99
CA ASN A 396 -6.32 17.78 3.39
C ASN A 396 -7.84 17.92 3.50
N TRP A 397 -8.40 17.39 4.58
CA TRP A 397 -9.85 17.43 4.88
C TRP A 397 -10.45 18.84 4.84
N ILE A 398 -9.69 19.88 5.19
CA ILE A 398 -10.11 21.29 5.09
C ILE A 398 -10.40 21.66 3.63
N MET A 399 -9.44 21.42 2.72
CA MET A 399 -9.60 21.73 1.30
C MET A 399 -10.76 20.92 0.69
N ARG A 400 -10.82 19.61 0.97
CA ARG A 400 -11.89 18.73 0.49
C ARG A 400 -13.28 19.22 0.89
N SER A 401 -13.43 19.66 2.15
CA SER A 401 -14.70 20.14 2.70
C SER A 401 -15.13 21.48 2.10
N ILE A 402 -14.19 22.40 1.83
CA ILE A 402 -14.48 23.66 1.13
C ILE A 402 -14.99 23.39 -0.30
N LEU A 403 -14.30 22.54 -1.06
CA LEU A 403 -14.67 22.20 -2.44
C LEU A 403 -16.03 21.47 -2.51
N LEU A 404 -16.29 20.58 -1.54
CA LEU A 404 -17.59 19.92 -1.42
C LEU A 404 -18.70 20.92 -1.06
N GLY A 405 -18.45 21.84 -0.12
CA GLY A 405 -19.40 22.87 0.28
C GLY A 405 -19.82 23.79 -0.86
N VAL A 406 -18.87 24.28 -1.66
CA VAL A 406 -19.15 25.09 -2.86
C VAL A 406 -20.00 24.31 -3.88
N SER A 407 -19.71 23.02 -4.06
CA SER A 407 -20.50 22.15 -4.95
C SER A 407 -21.91 21.88 -4.40
N GLY A 408 -22.03 21.73 -3.08
CA GLY A 408 -23.29 21.56 -2.37
C GLY A 408 -24.24 22.76 -2.54
N LEU A 409 -23.72 23.98 -2.47
CA LEU A 409 -24.52 25.19 -2.72
C LEU A 409 -25.15 25.20 -4.12
N ILE A 410 -24.39 24.79 -5.14
CA ILE A 410 -24.88 24.72 -6.53
C ILE A 410 -25.85 23.54 -6.72
N MET A 411 -25.61 22.42 -6.04
CA MET A 411 -26.55 21.30 -5.97
C MET A 411 -27.90 21.71 -5.36
N CYS A 412 -27.91 22.57 -4.33
CA CYS A 412 -29.14 23.15 -3.78
C CYS A 412 -29.89 24.06 -4.78
N CYS A 413 -29.22 24.61 -5.81
CA CYS A 413 -29.91 25.32 -6.89
C CYS A 413 -30.65 24.40 -7.86
N ILE A 414 -30.26 23.13 -8.01
CA ILE A 414 -30.91 22.17 -8.92
C ILE A 414 -32.40 21.93 -8.59
N PRO A 415 -32.82 21.62 -7.34
CA PRO A 415 -34.24 21.49 -7.02
C PRO A 415 -35.01 22.81 -7.16
N ILE A 416 -34.37 23.96 -6.92
CA ILE A 416 -34.97 25.29 -7.16
C ILE A 416 -35.24 25.50 -8.66
N LEU A 417 -34.29 25.15 -9.53
CA LEU A 417 -34.49 25.13 -10.99
C LEU A 417 -35.56 24.11 -11.41
N GLY A 418 -35.62 22.95 -10.75
CA GLY A 418 -36.66 21.94 -10.94
C GLY A 418 -38.06 22.50 -10.65
N TRP A 419 -38.24 23.11 -9.48
CA TRP A 419 -39.46 23.81 -9.09
C TRP A 419 -39.82 24.94 -10.07
N PHE A 420 -38.85 25.76 -10.47
CA PHE A 420 -39.04 26.80 -11.50
C PHE A 420 -39.56 26.23 -12.82
N THR A 421 -39.00 25.12 -13.31
CA THR A 421 -39.48 24.48 -14.56
C THR A 421 -40.88 23.87 -14.44
N PHE A 422 -41.28 23.44 -13.24
CA PHE A 422 -42.61 22.91 -12.97
C PHE A 422 -43.64 24.05 -12.90
N HIS A 423 -43.40 25.03 -12.03
CA HIS A 423 -44.30 26.15 -11.76
C HIS A 423 -44.55 27.03 -13.01
N TYR A 424 -43.53 27.28 -13.82
CA TYR A 424 -43.64 28.11 -15.03
C TYR A 424 -43.81 27.30 -16.32
N SER A 425 -44.17 26.01 -16.24
CA SER A 425 -44.26 25.09 -17.38
C SER A 425 -45.25 25.55 -18.48
N ASP A 426 -46.31 26.28 -18.12
CA ASP A 426 -47.29 26.82 -19.06
C ASP A 426 -46.87 28.09 -19.80
N VAL A 427 -45.83 28.79 -19.33
CA VAL A 427 -45.32 30.00 -19.99
C VAL A 427 -44.76 29.62 -21.36
N LYS A 428 -45.15 30.37 -22.42
CA LYS A 428 -44.79 30.10 -23.83
C LYS A 428 -43.31 29.69 -24.04
N VAL A 429 -42.39 30.38 -23.36
CA VAL A 429 -40.92 30.13 -23.41
C VAL A 429 -40.51 28.75 -22.88
N LEU A 430 -41.11 28.28 -21.78
CA LEU A 430 -40.84 26.96 -21.19
C LEU A 430 -41.64 25.85 -21.87
N LYS A 431 -42.89 26.13 -22.25
CA LYS A 431 -43.78 25.23 -22.99
C LYS A 431 -43.18 24.83 -24.35
N ALA A 432 -42.64 25.80 -25.09
CA ALA A 432 -41.93 25.54 -26.35
C ALA A 432 -40.63 24.74 -26.15
N ALA A 433 -39.96 24.90 -25.01
CA ALA A 433 -38.67 24.27 -24.70
C ALA A 433 -38.75 22.79 -24.29
N SER A 434 -39.96 22.22 -24.21
CA SER A 434 -40.25 20.85 -23.77
C SER A 434 -39.88 20.61 -22.29
N PRO A 435 -40.77 20.96 -21.33
CA PRO A 435 -40.43 21.01 -19.91
C PRO A 435 -40.17 19.63 -19.28
N VAL A 436 -40.53 18.53 -19.93
CA VAL A 436 -40.15 17.17 -19.48
C VAL A 436 -38.64 16.94 -19.68
N LEU A 437 -38.10 17.29 -20.85
CA LEU A 437 -36.68 17.14 -21.16
C LEU A 437 -35.79 18.04 -20.30
N LEU A 438 -36.24 19.25 -19.97
CA LEU A 438 -35.51 20.14 -19.05
C LEU A 438 -35.38 19.55 -17.64
N ARG A 439 -36.42 18.88 -17.13
CA ARG A 439 -36.37 18.19 -15.83
C ARG A 439 -35.45 16.96 -15.86
N ILE A 440 -35.40 16.24 -16.97
CA ILE A 440 -34.47 15.12 -17.15
C ILE A 440 -33.01 15.60 -17.20
N ILE A 441 -32.73 16.74 -17.85
CA ILE A 441 -31.39 17.36 -17.83
C ILE A 441 -30.98 17.76 -16.41
N LEU A 442 -31.89 18.28 -15.58
CA LEU A 442 -31.61 18.60 -14.17
C LEU A 442 -31.31 17.33 -13.34
N LEU A 443 -32.00 16.22 -13.60
CA LEU A 443 -31.71 14.92 -12.97
C LEU A 443 -30.33 14.39 -13.36
N GLY A 444 -29.96 14.49 -14.65
CA GLY A 444 -28.61 14.14 -15.11
C GLY A 444 -27.53 15.04 -14.49
N ALA A 445 -27.79 16.34 -14.36
CA ALA A 445 -26.87 17.28 -13.74
C ALA A 445 -26.63 16.96 -12.26
N PHE A 446 -27.68 16.57 -11.51
CA PHE A 446 -27.53 16.07 -10.14
C PHE A 446 -26.55 14.89 -10.07
N PHE A 447 -26.72 13.89 -10.94
CA PHE A 447 -25.80 12.75 -11.02
C PHE A 447 -24.36 13.13 -11.40
N LEU A 448 -24.16 14.19 -12.21
CA LEU A 448 -22.82 14.68 -12.56
C LEU A 448 -22.06 15.31 -11.38
N TYR A 449 -22.74 15.81 -10.33
CA TYR A 449 -22.08 16.26 -9.10
C TYR A 449 -21.87 15.14 -8.05
N CYS A 450 -22.65 14.05 -8.09
CA CYS A 450 -22.49 12.93 -7.15
C CYS A 450 -21.06 12.34 -7.05
N PRO A 451 -20.25 12.26 -8.14
CA PRO A 451 -18.83 11.87 -8.06
C PRO A 451 -17.98 12.65 -7.05
N LEU A 452 -18.29 13.92 -6.79
CA LEU A 452 -17.60 14.73 -5.77
C LEU A 452 -17.96 14.28 -4.35
N ILE A 453 -19.23 13.94 -4.11
CA ILE A 453 -19.68 13.39 -2.81
C ILE A 453 -18.99 12.06 -2.55
N VAL A 454 -18.93 11.17 -3.57
CA VAL A 454 -18.28 9.86 -3.44
C VAL A 454 -16.75 10.00 -3.27
N GLY A 455 -16.12 10.95 -3.96
CA GLY A 455 -14.68 11.22 -3.89
C GLY A 455 -14.21 11.91 -2.60
N TYR A 456 -15.14 12.40 -1.76
CA TYR A 456 -14.81 12.94 -0.43
C TYR A 456 -14.33 11.83 0.53
N PHE A 457 -14.96 10.67 0.47
CA PHE A 457 -14.64 9.49 1.29
C PHE A 457 -13.34 8.80 0.83
N ASN A 458 -12.78 7.96 1.71
CA ASN A 458 -11.59 7.18 1.41
C ASN A 458 -11.80 6.21 0.24
N ALA A 459 -10.72 5.93 -0.49
CA ALA A 459 -10.74 5.01 -1.63
C ALA A 459 -11.07 3.58 -1.17
N SER A 460 -12.14 3.03 -1.72
CA SER A 460 -12.60 1.66 -1.51
C SER A 460 -13.16 1.13 -2.83
N VAL A 461 -13.27 -0.19 -2.99
CA VAL A 461 -13.86 -0.79 -4.20
C VAL A 461 -15.25 -0.20 -4.50
N VAL A 462 -16.07 0.01 -3.46
CA VAL A 462 -17.42 0.59 -3.59
C VAL A 462 -17.39 2.06 -4.01
N THR A 463 -16.55 2.89 -3.41
CA THR A 463 -16.44 4.32 -3.79
C THR A 463 -15.85 4.49 -5.18
N CYS A 464 -14.90 3.64 -5.59
CA CYS A 464 -14.40 3.62 -6.96
C CYS A 464 -15.52 3.29 -7.96
N ILE A 465 -16.30 2.22 -7.75
CA ILE A 465 -17.44 1.84 -8.61
C ILE A 465 -18.47 2.98 -8.70
N LEU A 466 -18.97 3.47 -7.56
CA LEU A 466 -20.02 4.50 -7.53
C LEU A 466 -19.61 5.79 -8.24
N ARG A 467 -18.34 6.21 -8.10
CA ARG A 467 -17.81 7.42 -8.74
C ARG A 467 -17.89 7.33 -10.27
N PHE A 468 -17.56 6.18 -10.88
CA PHE A 468 -17.69 5.99 -12.32
C PHE A 468 -19.15 5.89 -12.77
N TRP A 469 -19.97 5.10 -12.04
CA TRP A 469 -21.37 4.93 -12.37
C TRP A 469 -22.15 6.25 -12.39
N PHE A 470 -21.98 7.11 -11.37
CA PHE A 470 -22.69 8.40 -11.34
C PHE A 470 -22.24 9.35 -12.46
N ARG A 471 -20.93 9.40 -12.79
CA ARG A 471 -20.40 10.21 -13.90
C ARG A 471 -21.06 9.83 -15.22
N GLU A 472 -20.90 8.59 -15.64
CA GLU A 472 -21.31 8.08 -16.95
C GLU A 472 -22.84 8.11 -17.13
N ILE A 473 -23.60 7.74 -16.08
CA ILE A 473 -25.06 7.83 -16.12
C ILE A 473 -25.51 9.29 -16.17
N GLY A 474 -24.93 10.19 -15.35
CA GLY A 474 -25.23 11.62 -15.36
C GLY A 474 -24.91 12.28 -16.71
N PHE A 475 -23.80 11.90 -17.33
CA PHE A 475 -23.42 12.31 -18.68
C PHE A 475 -24.44 11.84 -19.73
N SER A 476 -24.75 10.54 -19.74
CA SER A 476 -25.69 9.94 -20.70
C SER A 476 -27.08 10.58 -20.64
N ILE A 477 -27.56 10.92 -19.43
CA ILE A 477 -28.87 11.56 -19.22
C ILE A 477 -28.81 13.03 -19.65
N SER A 478 -27.82 13.80 -19.18
CA SER A 478 -27.72 15.24 -19.44
C SER A 478 -27.45 15.54 -20.91
N TYR A 479 -26.34 15.01 -21.44
CA TYR A 479 -25.91 15.28 -22.79
C TYR A 479 -26.69 14.46 -23.80
N GLY A 480 -27.13 13.24 -23.47
CA GLY A 480 -28.06 12.49 -24.33
C GLY A 480 -29.38 13.23 -24.55
N ALA A 481 -29.98 13.83 -23.51
CA ALA A 481 -31.18 14.66 -23.64
C ALA A 481 -30.93 15.92 -24.48
N LEU A 482 -29.77 16.58 -24.30
CA LEU A 482 -29.37 17.74 -25.11
C LEU A 482 -29.17 17.37 -26.59
N LEU A 483 -28.41 16.31 -26.89
CA LEU A 483 -28.16 15.87 -28.26
C LEU A 483 -29.44 15.39 -28.95
N LEU A 484 -30.33 14.68 -28.25
CA LEU A 484 -31.62 14.30 -28.81
C LEU A 484 -32.53 15.52 -29.07
N LYS A 485 -32.50 16.54 -28.20
CA LYS A 485 -33.19 17.81 -28.43
C LYS A 485 -32.63 18.54 -29.65
N THR A 486 -31.31 18.59 -29.83
CA THR A 486 -30.64 19.14 -31.02
C THR A 486 -30.93 18.33 -32.28
N TRP A 487 -31.00 16.99 -32.18
CA TRP A 487 -31.37 16.09 -33.27
C TRP A 487 -32.82 16.30 -33.72
N ARG A 488 -33.78 16.44 -32.79
CA ARG A 488 -35.16 16.81 -33.12
C ARG A 488 -35.22 18.09 -33.94
N ILE A 489 -34.47 19.13 -33.52
CA ILE A 489 -34.35 20.39 -34.25
C ILE A 489 -33.76 20.13 -35.65
N SER A 490 -32.66 19.38 -35.77
CA SER A 490 -32.02 19.11 -37.07
C SER A 490 -32.92 18.34 -38.04
N VAL A 491 -33.74 17.41 -37.55
CA VAL A 491 -34.72 16.69 -38.36
C VAL A 491 -35.82 17.64 -38.85
N VAL A 492 -36.42 18.42 -37.95
CA VAL A 492 -37.51 19.37 -38.30
C VAL A 492 -37.07 20.38 -39.37
N PHE A 493 -35.83 20.89 -39.30
CA PHE A 493 -35.30 21.84 -40.28
C PHE A 493 -34.73 21.20 -41.56
N ARG A 494 -34.53 19.88 -41.62
CA ARG A 494 -33.99 19.19 -42.82
C ARG A 494 -35.05 18.90 -43.88
N VAL A 495 -36.33 18.80 -43.49
CA VAL A 495 -37.41 18.43 -44.41
C VAL A 495 -37.80 19.64 -45.26
N ARG A 496 -37.46 19.62 -46.55
CA ARG A 496 -37.78 20.68 -47.53
C ARG A 496 -39.27 20.78 -47.91
N SER A 497 -40.12 19.88 -47.42
CA SER A 497 -41.56 19.85 -47.67
C SER A 497 -42.32 20.40 -46.46
N ALA A 498 -43.42 21.12 -46.69
CA ALA A 498 -44.24 21.78 -45.66
C ALA A 498 -45.05 20.80 -44.77
N GLN A 499 -44.74 19.50 -44.81
CA GLN A 499 -45.41 18.48 -44.03
C GLN A 499 -44.86 18.44 -42.60
N ARG A 500 -45.65 18.93 -41.63
CA ARG A 500 -45.25 19.10 -40.22
C ARG A 500 -45.11 17.76 -39.50
N ILE A 501 -43.95 17.13 -39.58
CA ILE A 501 -43.60 15.93 -38.78
C ILE A 501 -43.50 16.32 -37.30
N LYS A 502 -44.51 15.95 -36.52
CA LYS A 502 -44.55 16.16 -35.06
C LYS A 502 -43.91 14.96 -34.34
N ILE A 503 -42.61 15.06 -34.03
CA ILE A 503 -41.95 14.10 -33.12
C ILE A 503 -42.45 14.37 -31.70
N SER A 504 -42.97 13.34 -31.03
CA SER A 504 -43.44 13.40 -29.64
C SER A 504 -42.28 13.37 -28.65
N ASP A 505 -42.43 14.05 -27.51
CA ASP A 505 -41.47 14.00 -26.41
C ASP A 505 -41.34 12.57 -25.85
N THR A 506 -42.40 11.75 -25.91
CA THR A 506 -42.38 10.33 -25.52
C THR A 506 -41.39 9.51 -26.35
N ASP A 507 -41.28 9.76 -27.65
CA ASP A 507 -40.35 9.03 -28.51
C ASP A 507 -38.90 9.50 -28.32
N LEU A 508 -38.72 10.74 -27.87
CA LEU A 508 -37.42 11.24 -27.46
C LEU A 508 -36.97 10.61 -26.13
N ILE A 509 -37.89 10.43 -25.17
CA ILE A 509 -37.63 9.72 -23.91
C ILE A 509 -37.30 8.23 -24.17
N LYS A 510 -38.03 7.54 -25.06
CA LYS A 510 -37.69 6.15 -25.46
C LYS A 510 -36.26 6.05 -26.02
N ARG A 511 -35.86 7.01 -26.86
CA ARG A 511 -34.48 7.06 -27.42
C ARG A 511 -33.44 7.38 -26.34
N LEU A 512 -33.77 8.24 -25.38
CA LEU A 512 -32.89 8.55 -24.25
C LEU A 512 -32.68 7.34 -23.35
N LEU A 513 -33.75 6.64 -22.98
CA LEU A 513 -33.69 5.41 -22.19
C LEU A 513 -32.85 4.33 -22.89
N LEU A 514 -32.95 4.22 -24.23
CA LEU A 514 -32.08 3.32 -25.01
C LEU A 514 -30.58 3.73 -24.91
N ILE A 515 -30.26 5.03 -25.00
CA ILE A 515 -28.89 5.52 -24.83
C ILE A 515 -28.38 5.22 -23.41
N THR A 516 -29.13 5.61 -22.37
CA THR A 516 -28.75 5.36 -20.98
C THR A 516 -28.63 3.85 -20.67
N PHE A 517 -29.46 3.00 -21.28
CA PHE A 517 -29.34 1.55 -21.16
C PHE A 517 -28.02 1.01 -21.75
N VAL A 518 -27.56 1.54 -22.89
CA VAL A 518 -26.26 1.15 -23.48
C VAL A 518 -25.10 1.52 -22.56
N PHE A 519 -25.11 2.74 -21.97
CA PHE A 519 -24.11 3.15 -20.98
C PHE A 519 -24.17 2.29 -19.71
N ALA A 520 -25.36 1.99 -19.18
CA ALA A 520 -25.54 1.12 -18.03
C ALA A 520 -25.07 -0.33 -18.28
N ALA A 521 -25.31 -0.87 -19.49
CA ALA A 521 -24.83 -2.19 -19.88
C ALA A 521 -23.29 -2.23 -19.96
N TYR A 522 -22.66 -1.18 -20.52
CA TYR A 522 -21.20 -1.04 -20.54
C TYR A 522 -20.60 -0.96 -19.12
N LEU A 523 -21.18 -0.13 -18.24
CA LEU A 523 -20.80 -0.04 -16.83
C LEU A 523 -20.94 -1.36 -16.07
N THR A 524 -22.00 -2.11 -16.36
CA THR A 524 -22.24 -3.45 -15.78
C THR A 524 -21.17 -4.43 -16.25
N ALA A 525 -20.88 -4.47 -17.56
CA ALA A 525 -19.82 -5.29 -18.13
C ALA A 525 -18.45 -4.95 -17.53
N ARG A 526 -18.10 -3.66 -17.40
CA ARG A 526 -16.90 -3.19 -16.70
C ARG A 526 -16.87 -3.69 -15.26
N THR A 527 -17.94 -3.49 -14.49
CA THR A 527 -17.98 -3.84 -13.06
C THR A 527 -17.76 -5.34 -12.82
N ILE A 528 -18.22 -6.20 -13.74
CA ILE A 528 -18.09 -7.66 -13.69
C ILE A 528 -16.73 -8.14 -14.24
N ALA A 529 -16.30 -7.66 -15.41
CA ALA A 529 -15.11 -8.15 -16.10
C ALA A 529 -13.80 -7.47 -15.66
N GLY A 530 -13.89 -6.26 -15.09
CA GLY A 530 -12.76 -5.41 -14.69
C GLY A 530 -13.13 -4.54 -13.50
N THR A 531 -13.48 -5.17 -12.38
CA THR A 531 -13.84 -4.49 -11.14
C THR A 531 -12.72 -3.51 -10.70
N PRO A 532 -13.01 -2.20 -10.54
CA PRO A 532 -12.01 -1.22 -10.13
C PRO A 532 -11.32 -1.61 -8.82
N ARG A 533 -9.99 -1.58 -8.80
CA ARG A 533 -9.19 -1.95 -7.62
C ARG A 533 -8.69 -0.72 -6.91
N VAL A 534 -8.35 -0.87 -5.63
CA VAL A 534 -7.58 0.14 -4.90
C VAL A 534 -6.10 -0.20 -5.09
N ILE A 535 -5.34 0.76 -5.61
CA ILE A 535 -3.89 0.65 -5.83
C ILE A 535 -3.13 1.57 -4.87
N GLU A 536 -1.94 1.14 -4.48
CA GLU A 536 -1.00 1.95 -3.69
C GLU A 536 -0.20 2.84 -4.64
N GLY A 537 -0.53 4.13 -4.67
CA GLY A 537 0.34 5.16 -5.25
C GLY A 537 1.31 5.67 -4.20
N LYS A 538 2.57 5.87 -4.58
CA LYS A 538 3.55 6.61 -3.75
C LYS A 538 3.46 8.09 -4.12
N SER A 539 3.33 9.02 -3.17
CA SER A 539 3.42 10.46 -3.47
C SER A 539 4.87 10.88 -3.78
N THR A 540 5.07 12.13 -4.21
CA THR A 540 6.39 12.77 -4.41
C THR A 540 7.30 12.79 -3.18
N LYS A 541 6.76 12.44 -2.00
CA LYS A 541 7.48 12.29 -0.73
C LYS A 541 7.63 10.81 -0.29
N ASP A 542 7.52 9.86 -1.22
CA ASP A 542 7.48 8.40 -1.00
C ASP A 542 6.35 7.86 -0.08
N LEU A 543 5.44 8.73 0.37
CA LEU A 543 4.28 8.38 1.19
C LEU A 543 3.28 7.49 0.43
N LYS A 544 2.86 6.38 1.03
CA LYS A 544 1.80 5.50 0.49
C LYS A 544 0.44 6.22 0.51
N ALA A 545 -0.32 6.10 -0.57
CA ALA A 545 -1.67 6.66 -0.72
C ALA A 545 -2.57 5.71 -1.53
N PHE A 546 -3.80 5.50 -1.07
CA PHE A 546 -4.77 4.63 -1.75
C PHE A 546 -5.55 5.37 -2.83
N GLN A 547 -5.48 4.89 -4.07
CA GLN A 547 -6.18 5.47 -5.23
C GLN A 547 -6.96 4.39 -6.00
N CYS A 548 -7.95 4.78 -6.82
CA CYS A 548 -8.66 3.85 -7.70
C CYS A 548 -7.80 3.53 -8.94
N SER A 549 -7.76 2.28 -9.39
CA SER A 549 -7.14 1.91 -10.67
C SER A 549 -7.81 2.64 -11.84
N SER A 550 -6.98 3.05 -12.80
CA SER A 550 -7.41 3.55 -14.11
C SER A 550 -6.95 2.53 -15.14
N ASP A 551 -7.91 1.89 -15.81
CA ASP A 551 -7.65 0.77 -16.72
C ASP A 551 -8.03 1.14 -18.16
N TRP A 552 -7.74 0.29 -19.14
CA TRP A 552 -8.18 0.51 -20.53
C TRP A 552 -9.71 0.67 -20.69
N TRP A 553 -10.49 0.19 -19.72
CA TRP A 553 -11.94 0.43 -19.60
C TRP A 553 -12.31 1.91 -19.34
N ASP A 554 -11.43 2.68 -18.71
CA ASP A 554 -11.60 4.13 -18.51
C ASP A 554 -11.30 4.89 -19.79
N HIS A 555 -10.18 4.58 -20.44
CA HIS A 555 -9.80 5.21 -21.70
C HIS A 555 -10.82 4.93 -22.82
N SER A 556 -11.34 3.70 -22.91
CA SER A 556 -12.39 3.37 -23.88
C SER A 556 -13.73 4.05 -23.59
N ALA A 557 -14.08 4.29 -22.31
CA ALA A 557 -15.24 5.11 -21.94
C ALA A 557 -15.06 6.56 -22.41
N ALA A 558 -13.93 7.18 -22.08
CA ALA A 558 -13.62 8.56 -22.47
C ALA A 558 -13.58 8.76 -24.00
N ILE A 559 -13.07 7.77 -24.75
CA ILE A 559 -13.12 7.76 -26.22
C ILE A 559 -14.57 7.69 -26.72
N ALA A 560 -15.43 6.88 -26.10
CA ALA A 560 -16.84 6.77 -26.47
C ALA A 560 -17.62 8.08 -26.16
N GLU A 561 -17.38 8.71 -25.01
CA GLU A 561 -17.92 10.03 -24.66
C GLU A 561 -17.49 11.09 -25.69
N LEU A 562 -16.20 11.14 -26.06
CA LEU A 562 -15.68 12.08 -27.04
C LEU A 562 -16.32 11.88 -28.43
N LEU A 563 -16.47 10.63 -28.90
CA LEU A 563 -17.15 10.32 -30.16
C LEU A 563 -18.63 10.72 -30.14
N PHE A 564 -19.31 10.53 -29.00
CA PHE A 564 -20.70 10.95 -28.79
C PHE A 564 -20.85 12.48 -28.84
N LEU A 565 -19.92 13.22 -28.20
CA LEU A 565 -19.86 14.68 -28.24
C LEU A 565 -19.52 15.21 -29.64
N LEU A 566 -18.60 14.58 -30.37
CA LEU A 566 -18.28 14.95 -31.77
C LEU A 566 -19.48 14.77 -32.71
N TRP A 567 -20.30 13.73 -32.50
CA TRP A 567 -21.60 13.62 -33.18
C TRP A 567 -22.55 14.77 -32.78
N GLY A 568 -22.55 15.16 -31.50
CA GLY A 568 -23.24 16.36 -31.02
C GLY A 568 -22.79 17.66 -31.70
N VAL A 569 -21.48 17.90 -31.82
CA VAL A 569 -20.89 19.03 -32.54
C VAL A 569 -21.37 19.06 -33.99
N ARG A 570 -21.41 17.91 -34.68
CA ARG A 570 -21.96 17.79 -36.03
C ARG A 570 -23.44 18.20 -36.07
N LEU A 571 -24.26 17.82 -35.10
CA LEU A 571 -25.66 18.25 -35.00
C LEU A 571 -25.77 19.77 -34.78
N CYS A 572 -24.96 20.35 -33.89
CA CYS A 572 -24.89 21.80 -33.64
C CYS A 572 -24.57 22.58 -34.93
N ILE A 573 -23.61 22.12 -35.72
CA ILE A 573 -23.24 22.73 -37.01
C ILE A 573 -24.41 22.71 -38.01
N VAL A 574 -25.23 21.65 -38.03
CA VAL A 574 -26.42 21.56 -38.88
C VAL A 574 -27.50 22.54 -38.42
N VAL A 575 -27.76 22.67 -37.12
CA VAL A 575 -28.83 23.55 -36.59
C VAL A 575 -28.43 25.02 -36.45
N ARG A 576 -27.15 25.40 -36.63
CA ARG A 576 -26.65 26.78 -36.40
C ARG A 576 -27.35 27.87 -37.20
N LYS A 577 -27.99 27.53 -38.33
CA LYS A 577 -28.74 28.44 -39.20
C LYS A 577 -30.26 28.38 -38.99
N ALA A 578 -30.75 27.54 -38.08
CA ALA A 578 -32.17 27.43 -37.79
C ALA A 578 -32.66 28.68 -37.03
N PRO A 579 -33.64 29.43 -37.55
CA PRO A 579 -34.25 30.52 -36.80
C PRO A 579 -35.07 29.95 -35.65
N SER A 580 -34.56 30.08 -34.42
CA SER A 580 -35.32 29.83 -33.19
C SER A 580 -35.76 31.16 -32.59
N GLU A 581 -37.05 31.31 -32.25
CA GLU A 581 -37.63 32.55 -31.72
C GLU A 581 -36.90 33.12 -30.48
N PHE A 582 -36.16 32.28 -29.75
CA PHE A 582 -35.49 32.64 -28.50
C PHE A 582 -33.96 32.42 -28.50
N ASN A 583 -33.32 32.27 -29.67
CA ASN A 583 -31.88 31.94 -29.81
C ASN A 583 -31.39 30.68 -29.04
N GLU A 584 -32.32 29.80 -28.64
CA GLU A 584 -32.06 28.64 -27.78
C GLU A 584 -31.02 27.66 -28.35
N SER A 585 -31.01 27.46 -29.67
CA SER A 585 -30.05 26.60 -30.37
C SER A 585 -28.59 27.06 -30.20
N ARG A 586 -28.35 28.36 -30.00
CA ARG A 586 -27.01 28.93 -29.78
C ARG A 586 -26.48 28.57 -28.38
N PHE A 587 -27.31 28.72 -27.34
CA PHE A 587 -26.93 28.37 -25.97
C PHE A 587 -26.67 26.86 -25.82
N ILE A 588 -27.51 26.02 -26.45
CA ILE A 588 -27.28 24.56 -26.50
C ILE A 588 -25.95 24.24 -27.21
N SER A 589 -25.65 24.91 -28.33
CA SER A 589 -24.38 24.70 -29.05
C SER A 589 -23.17 25.12 -28.22
N TRP A 590 -23.26 26.24 -27.49
CA TRP A 590 -22.19 26.68 -26.58
C TRP A 590 -21.93 25.71 -25.44
N ALA A 591 -22.97 25.15 -24.82
CA ALA A 591 -22.83 24.12 -23.79
C ALA A 591 -22.10 22.86 -24.35
N ILE A 592 -22.52 22.36 -25.50
CA ILE A 592 -21.92 21.17 -26.14
C ILE A 592 -20.46 21.44 -26.55
N TYR A 593 -20.14 22.63 -27.07
CA TYR A 593 -18.75 22.98 -27.42
C TYR A 593 -17.86 23.13 -26.18
N ASN A 594 -18.37 23.72 -25.10
CA ASN A 594 -17.66 23.85 -23.83
C ASN A 594 -17.34 22.48 -23.23
N GLU A 595 -18.35 21.60 -23.16
CA GLU A 595 -18.17 20.20 -22.73
C GLU A 595 -17.11 19.48 -23.58
N THR A 596 -17.26 19.50 -24.92
CA THR A 596 -16.33 18.81 -25.82
C THR A 596 -14.88 19.28 -25.65
N LEU A 597 -14.68 20.59 -25.46
CA LEU A 597 -13.34 21.17 -25.31
C LEU A 597 -12.72 20.83 -23.94
N LEU A 598 -13.48 20.89 -22.86
CA LEU A 598 -12.97 20.57 -21.52
C LEU A 598 -12.75 19.08 -21.32
N SER A 599 -13.68 18.23 -21.76
CA SER A 599 -13.53 16.77 -21.69
C SER A 599 -12.36 16.29 -22.56
N LEU A 600 -12.10 16.90 -23.72
CA LEU A 600 -10.87 16.62 -24.49
C LEU A 600 -9.62 17.05 -23.72
N PHE A 601 -9.57 18.28 -23.21
CA PHE A 601 -8.41 18.83 -22.52
C PHE A 601 -8.04 18.01 -21.29
N LEU A 602 -9.00 17.75 -20.39
CA LEU A 602 -8.70 17.07 -19.12
C LEU A 602 -8.44 15.58 -19.27
N ASN A 603 -9.09 14.86 -20.20
CA ASN A 603 -8.72 13.46 -20.45
C ASN A 603 -7.30 13.34 -21.00
N VAL A 604 -6.85 14.28 -21.84
CA VAL A 604 -5.46 14.35 -22.29
C VAL A 604 -4.51 14.74 -21.14
N SER A 605 -4.86 15.74 -20.33
CA SER A 605 -4.05 16.13 -19.17
C SER A 605 -3.91 15.02 -18.14
N MET A 606 -4.95 14.22 -17.88
CA MET A 606 -4.87 13.11 -16.93
C MET A 606 -3.85 12.06 -17.35
N ILE A 607 -3.76 11.73 -18.64
CA ILE A 607 -2.75 10.79 -19.16
C ILE A 607 -1.33 11.29 -18.86
N PHE A 608 -1.05 12.58 -19.07
CA PHE A 608 0.27 13.19 -18.76
C PHE A 608 0.51 13.48 -17.26
N LEU A 609 -0.54 13.46 -16.43
CA LEU A 609 -0.46 13.71 -14.98
C LEU A 609 -0.46 12.43 -14.15
N GLN A 610 -0.70 11.25 -14.75
CA GLN A 610 -0.60 9.96 -14.07
C GLN A 610 0.78 9.30 -14.31
N ASP A 611 1.38 9.52 -15.49
CA ASP A 611 2.73 9.10 -15.84
C ASP A 611 3.59 10.34 -16.20
N PRO A 612 4.71 10.68 -15.50
CA PRO A 612 5.44 9.91 -14.48
C PRO A 612 5.26 10.42 -13.03
N PHE A 613 4.41 11.43 -12.80
CA PHE A 613 4.21 12.00 -11.46
C PHE A 613 3.00 11.37 -10.80
N PRO A 614 3.16 10.58 -9.73
CA PRO A 614 2.02 10.04 -8.99
C PRO A 614 1.28 11.17 -8.27
N ALA A 615 0.25 11.69 -8.92
CA ALA A 615 -0.48 12.87 -8.47
C ALA A 615 -1.17 12.63 -7.13
N ASP A 616 -1.07 13.61 -6.23
CA ASP A 616 -1.69 13.52 -4.92
C ASP A 616 -3.23 13.36 -5.05
N PRO A 617 -3.88 12.53 -4.22
CA PRO A 617 -5.33 12.32 -4.26
C PRO A 617 -6.15 13.61 -4.15
N ASP A 618 -5.59 14.61 -3.47
CA ASP A 618 -6.18 15.95 -3.29
C ASP A 618 -6.12 16.79 -4.58
N LEU A 619 -5.05 16.70 -5.35
CA LEU A 619 -4.94 17.33 -6.68
C LEU A 619 -5.94 16.69 -7.64
N MET A 620 -6.05 15.36 -7.64
CA MET A 620 -7.04 14.64 -8.43
C MET A 620 -8.48 15.06 -8.08
N TYR A 621 -8.79 15.23 -6.79
CA TYR A 621 -10.09 15.73 -6.34
C TYR A 621 -10.36 17.18 -6.80
N LEU A 622 -9.36 18.06 -6.73
CA LEU A 622 -9.44 19.44 -7.23
C LEU A 622 -9.70 19.50 -8.75
N VAL A 623 -9.04 18.66 -9.55
CA VAL A 623 -9.26 18.62 -11.02
C VAL A 623 -10.70 18.20 -11.35
N ILE A 624 -11.25 17.21 -10.64
CA ILE A 624 -12.66 16.76 -10.82
C ILE A 624 -13.63 17.89 -10.44
N PHE A 625 -13.35 18.62 -9.36
CA PHE A 625 -14.14 19.79 -8.97
C PHE A 625 -14.14 20.85 -10.07
N ILE A 626 -12.96 21.27 -10.55
CA ILE A 626 -12.81 22.27 -11.61
C ILE A 626 -13.54 21.81 -12.88
N HIS A 627 -13.40 20.53 -13.27
CA HIS A 627 -14.12 19.97 -14.41
C HIS A 627 -15.63 20.11 -14.27
N THR A 628 -16.18 19.62 -13.15
CA THR A 628 -17.63 19.56 -12.90
C THR A 628 -18.23 20.97 -12.88
N GLN A 629 -17.51 21.95 -12.31
CA GLN A 629 -17.94 23.34 -12.28
C GLN A 629 -17.93 23.98 -13.67
N LEU A 630 -16.84 23.86 -14.41
CA LEU A 630 -16.72 24.50 -15.72
C LEU A 630 -17.58 23.83 -16.81
N THR A 631 -18.03 22.58 -16.60
CA THR A 631 -18.94 21.87 -17.51
C THR A 631 -20.41 22.01 -17.11
N THR A 632 -20.76 21.49 -15.93
CA THR A 632 -22.16 21.30 -15.50
C THR A 632 -22.78 22.62 -15.07
N THR A 633 -22.09 23.43 -14.25
CA THR A 633 -22.61 24.74 -13.80
C THR A 633 -22.77 25.72 -14.97
N VAL A 634 -21.82 25.70 -15.92
CA VAL A 634 -21.88 26.50 -17.15
C VAL A 634 -23.04 26.06 -18.06
N THR A 635 -23.23 24.75 -18.25
CA THR A 635 -24.34 24.19 -19.02
C THR A 635 -25.70 24.55 -18.41
N LEU A 636 -25.87 24.42 -17.09
CA LEU A 636 -27.07 24.86 -16.39
C LEU A 636 -27.31 26.37 -16.56
N THR A 637 -26.27 27.18 -16.42
CA THR A 637 -26.35 28.65 -16.60
C THR A 637 -26.81 29.03 -18.02
N PHE A 638 -26.27 28.41 -19.07
CA PHE A 638 -26.70 28.70 -20.44
C PHE A 638 -28.14 28.25 -20.74
N LEU A 639 -28.54 27.07 -20.26
CA LEU A 639 -29.86 26.49 -20.54
C LEU A 639 -30.99 27.15 -19.75
N PHE A 640 -30.77 27.41 -18.46
CA PHE A 640 -31.79 27.93 -17.55
C PHE A 640 -31.69 29.43 -17.35
N GLY A 641 -30.49 30.02 -17.29
CA GLY A 641 -30.31 31.47 -17.12
C GLY A 641 -30.92 32.27 -18.27
N SER A 642 -30.73 31.82 -19.51
CA SER A 642 -31.36 32.42 -20.70
C SER A 642 -32.90 32.38 -20.63
N LYS A 643 -33.48 31.30 -20.09
CA LYS A 643 -34.93 31.13 -19.94
C LYS A 643 -35.51 31.92 -18.77
N ALA A 644 -34.84 31.92 -17.62
CA ALA A 644 -35.23 32.69 -16.44
C ALA A 644 -35.23 34.20 -16.74
N TYR A 645 -34.19 34.70 -17.43
CA TYR A 645 -34.13 36.08 -17.90
C TYR A 645 -35.31 36.44 -18.82
N LEU A 646 -35.65 35.58 -19.78
CA LEU A 646 -36.79 35.81 -20.67
C LEU A 646 -38.12 35.79 -19.90
N VAL A 647 -38.35 34.82 -19.01
CA VAL A 647 -39.58 34.74 -18.20
C VAL A 647 -39.75 36.01 -17.33
N TYR A 648 -38.68 36.47 -16.68
CA TYR A 648 -38.69 37.71 -15.90
C TYR A 648 -39.03 38.94 -16.78
N LYS A 649 -38.36 39.07 -17.93
CA LYS A 649 -38.56 40.18 -18.88
C LYS A 649 -39.96 40.24 -19.47
N TYR A 650 -40.57 39.09 -19.80
CA TYR A 650 -41.95 39.05 -20.31
C TYR A 650 -42.96 39.33 -19.20
N ARG A 651 -42.75 38.84 -17.97
CA ARG A 651 -43.63 39.12 -16.83
C ARG A 651 -43.67 40.60 -16.47
N GLY A 652 -42.52 41.28 -16.42
CA GLY A 652 -42.46 42.71 -16.13
C GLY A 652 -43.22 43.59 -17.14
N ARG A 653 -43.29 43.16 -18.41
CA ARG A 653 -44.00 43.89 -19.48
C ARG A 653 -45.52 43.67 -19.46
N SER A 654 -45.99 42.52 -18.96
CA SER A 654 -47.42 42.24 -18.80
C SER A 654 -48.11 43.10 -17.74
N THR A 655 -47.37 43.67 -16.79
CA THR A 655 -47.89 44.61 -15.77
C THR A 655 -47.95 46.06 -16.22
N THR A 656 -47.41 46.41 -17.39
CA THR A 656 -47.43 47.78 -17.94
C THR A 656 -48.45 47.92 -19.06
N ASP A 657 -48.58 46.90 -19.92
CA ASP A 657 -49.47 46.92 -21.09
C ASP A 657 -50.70 46.01 -20.89
N SER A 658 -51.64 46.41 -20.02
CA SER A 658 -52.93 45.68 -19.84
C SER A 658 -54.01 46.06 -20.87
N ASN A 659 -53.74 46.99 -21.78
CA ASN A 659 -54.64 47.41 -22.86
C ASN A 659 -53.93 47.43 -24.23
N SER A 660 -53.62 46.27 -24.78
CA SER A 660 -53.68 46.02 -26.24
C SER A 660 -53.55 44.53 -26.55
N HIS A 661 -54.47 44.02 -27.36
CA HIS A 661 -54.40 42.65 -27.86
C HIS A 661 -53.40 42.56 -29.02
N ASN A 662 -52.59 41.50 -29.01
CA ASN A 662 -51.95 40.88 -30.17
C ASN A 662 -51.31 41.80 -31.26
N THR A 663 -49.98 41.94 -31.24
CA THR A 663 -49.20 41.88 -32.50
C THR A 663 -47.72 41.56 -32.25
N MET A 664 -47.03 41.09 -33.30
CA MET A 664 -45.59 40.81 -33.31
C MET A 664 -44.76 42.09 -33.18
N VAL A 665 -43.47 41.97 -32.80
CA VAL A 665 -42.33 42.40 -33.65
C VAL A 665 -41.01 42.00 -32.99
N SER A 666 -40.14 41.39 -33.80
CA SER A 666 -38.75 41.11 -33.44
C SER A 666 -37.89 42.36 -33.65
N LYS A 667 -37.28 42.91 -32.59
CA LYS A 667 -36.14 43.84 -32.72
C LYS A 667 -34.83 43.13 -32.39
N GLY A 668 -34.06 42.83 -33.43
CA GLY A 668 -32.63 42.58 -33.28
C GLY A 668 -31.89 43.89 -33.06
N SER A 669 -30.95 43.92 -32.12
CA SER A 669 -30.04 45.05 -31.95
C SER A 669 -28.67 44.53 -31.50
N LYS A 670 -27.67 44.71 -32.35
CA LYS A 670 -26.26 44.66 -31.94
C LYS A 670 -25.95 45.98 -31.24
N PRO A 671 -25.24 46.00 -30.10
CA PRO A 671 -24.69 47.25 -29.57
C PRO A 671 -23.43 47.62 -30.35
N THR A 672 -23.38 48.85 -30.86
CA THR A 672 -22.12 49.48 -31.29
C THR A 672 -21.78 50.57 -30.28
N PHE A 673 -20.50 50.63 -29.93
CA PHE A 673 -19.91 51.63 -29.03
C PHE A 673 -20.24 53.07 -29.45
N CYS A 674 -20.58 53.90 -28.46
CA CYS A 674 -20.12 55.28 -28.40
C CYS A 674 -19.65 55.56 -26.96
N ALA A 675 -18.37 55.87 -26.80
CA ALA A 675 -17.82 56.35 -25.55
C ALA A 675 -18.23 57.82 -25.33
N LYS A 676 -18.36 58.23 -24.06
CA LYS A 676 -18.30 59.65 -23.69
C LYS A 676 -17.58 59.82 -22.35
N GLN A 677 -16.53 60.62 -22.37
CA GLN A 677 -15.85 61.10 -21.17
C GLN A 677 -16.67 62.25 -20.54
N SER A 678 -16.84 62.15 -19.22
CA SER A 678 -16.82 63.22 -18.21
C SER A 678 -17.03 64.69 -18.62
N SER A 679 -18.07 65.34 -18.04
CA SER A 679 -17.94 66.67 -17.40
C SER A 679 -19.16 67.05 -16.50
N VAL A 680 -18.98 66.91 -15.18
CA VAL A 680 -19.20 67.91 -14.09
C VAL A 680 -20.45 68.85 -14.09
N ASN A 681 -21.18 68.80 -12.95
CA ASN A 681 -22.14 69.78 -12.35
C ASN A 681 -23.45 70.09 -13.13
N LEU A 682 -24.58 70.45 -12.50
CA LEU A 682 -24.83 71.11 -11.20
C LEU A 682 -26.25 70.76 -10.65
N GLY A 683 -26.46 70.85 -9.33
CA GLY A 683 -27.73 71.44 -8.80
C GLY A 683 -28.88 70.55 -8.29
N SER A 684 -28.75 70.08 -7.04
CA SER A 684 -29.77 70.16 -5.96
C SER A 684 -31.27 69.81 -6.16
N MET A 685 -31.68 68.79 -5.39
CA MET A 685 -32.83 68.76 -4.44
C MET A 685 -34.31 68.65 -4.90
N ASN A 686 -34.96 67.69 -4.21
CA ASN A 686 -36.34 67.66 -3.69
C ASN A 686 -37.49 66.99 -4.48
N ALA A 687 -37.90 65.85 -3.91
CA ALA A 687 -39.25 65.49 -3.48
C ALA A 687 -40.43 65.42 -4.49
N ALA A 688 -41.05 64.23 -4.52
CA ALA A 688 -42.42 63.98 -5.02
C ALA A 688 -43.47 64.37 -3.92
N PRO A 689 -44.78 64.07 -4.03
CA PRO A 689 -45.54 63.44 -5.13
C PRO A 689 -46.93 64.09 -5.46
N HIS A 690 -47.68 63.47 -6.39
CA HIS A 690 -49.14 63.64 -6.65
C HIS A 690 -49.59 65.00 -7.27
N SER A 691 -50.68 65.10 -8.05
CA SER A 691 -51.80 64.16 -8.34
C SER A 691 -52.36 64.31 -9.78
N ASN A 692 -53.27 63.40 -10.17
CA ASN A 692 -53.88 63.28 -11.49
C ASN A 692 -54.92 64.39 -11.79
N ASN A 693 -55.12 64.73 -13.07
CA ASN A 693 -56.35 64.34 -13.76
C ASN A 693 -56.30 64.49 -15.29
N TYR A 694 -57.02 63.58 -15.96
CA TYR A 694 -57.08 63.43 -17.41
C TYR A 694 -58.20 64.28 -18.04
N SER A 695 -57.84 64.98 -19.14
CA SER A 695 -58.51 65.04 -20.45
C SER A 695 -59.98 65.42 -20.61
N TYR A 696 -60.26 66.40 -21.49
CA TYR A 696 -61.30 66.26 -22.56
C TYR A 696 -61.19 67.34 -23.67
N SER A 697 -60.32 67.16 -24.67
CA SER A 697 -60.44 67.85 -25.98
C SER A 697 -59.43 67.32 -27.01
N ASP A 698 -59.70 66.19 -27.69
CA ASP A 698 -58.90 65.80 -28.89
C ASP A 698 -59.60 64.82 -29.87
N ARG A 699 -60.93 64.70 -29.82
CA ARG A 699 -61.72 63.75 -30.64
C ARG A 699 -61.89 64.17 -32.12
N ILE A 700 -60.93 64.87 -32.70
CA ILE A 700 -60.98 65.35 -34.10
C ILE A 700 -59.74 64.94 -34.91
N GLU A 701 -58.58 64.66 -34.28
CA GLU A 701 -57.37 64.23 -35.02
C GLU A 701 -57.36 62.73 -35.39
N ASP A 702 -58.12 61.88 -34.68
CA ASP A 702 -58.08 60.41 -34.85
C ASP A 702 -58.46 59.93 -36.26
N ALA A 703 -59.42 60.58 -36.93
CA ALA A 703 -59.97 60.11 -38.20
C ALA A 703 -59.05 60.34 -39.42
N GLU A 704 -58.20 61.36 -39.37
CA GLU A 704 -57.25 61.64 -40.46
C GLU A 704 -56.01 60.75 -40.32
N CYS A 705 -55.58 60.49 -39.08
CA CYS A 705 -54.48 59.60 -38.71
C CYS A 705 -54.73 58.14 -39.15
N GLU A 706 -55.94 57.61 -38.97
CA GLU A 706 -56.29 56.23 -39.37
C GLU A 706 -56.13 56.03 -40.90
N SER A 707 -56.47 57.04 -41.71
CA SER A 707 -56.37 57.00 -43.18
C SER A 707 -54.93 57.07 -43.72
N LEU A 708 -54.02 57.70 -42.96
CA LEU A 708 -52.58 57.73 -43.25
C LEU A 708 -51.91 56.43 -42.83
N LEU A 709 -52.27 55.90 -41.65
CA LEU A 709 -51.77 54.65 -41.13
C LEU A 709 -52.09 53.46 -42.06
N GLU A 710 -53.31 53.40 -42.61
CA GLU A 710 -53.67 52.31 -43.54
C GLU A 710 -52.87 52.36 -44.86
N LYS A 711 -52.58 53.57 -45.38
CA LYS A 711 -51.71 53.75 -46.56
C LYS A 711 -50.25 53.35 -46.29
N ASP A 712 -49.67 53.79 -45.17
CA ASP A 712 -48.30 53.42 -44.78
C ASP A 712 -48.17 51.89 -44.58
N ILE A 713 -49.17 51.25 -43.97
CA ILE A 713 -49.22 49.79 -43.82
C ILE A 713 -49.27 49.11 -45.20
N GLN A 714 -50.10 49.60 -46.12
CA GLN A 714 -50.24 49.03 -47.46
C GLN A 714 -48.95 49.20 -48.31
N GLU A 715 -48.24 50.31 -48.13
CA GLU A 715 -46.97 50.59 -48.79
C GLU A 715 -45.83 49.71 -48.24
N GLU A 716 -45.73 49.51 -46.93
CA GLU A 716 -44.80 48.55 -46.32
C GLU A 716 -45.11 47.09 -46.71
N PHE A 717 -46.38 46.69 -46.82
CA PHE A 717 -46.74 45.38 -47.37
C PHE A 717 -46.26 45.20 -48.82
N ARG A 718 -46.37 46.23 -49.67
CA ARG A 718 -45.89 46.23 -51.05
C ARG A 718 -44.35 46.15 -51.12
N ARG A 719 -43.67 46.82 -50.19
CA ARG A 719 -42.21 46.80 -50.02
C ARG A 719 -41.71 45.43 -49.55
N LEU A 720 -42.42 44.78 -48.63
CA LEU A 720 -42.12 43.42 -48.17
C LEU A 720 -42.36 42.40 -49.29
N TYR A 721 -43.43 42.52 -50.08
CA TYR A 721 -43.68 41.63 -51.22
C TYR A 721 -42.61 41.72 -52.30
N THR A 722 -42.14 42.94 -52.63
CA THR A 722 -41.05 43.13 -53.60
C THR A 722 -39.69 42.64 -53.08
N GLN A 723 -39.42 42.76 -51.77
CA GLN A 723 -38.28 42.10 -51.12
C GLN A 723 -38.40 40.56 -51.15
N LEU A 724 -39.60 40.01 -50.93
CA LEU A 724 -39.84 38.57 -50.99
C LEU A 724 -39.62 38.01 -52.40
N GLU A 725 -40.10 38.71 -53.43
CA GLU A 725 -39.94 38.29 -54.83
C GLU A 725 -38.47 38.42 -55.29
N THR A 726 -37.74 39.46 -54.88
CA THR A 726 -36.29 39.54 -55.16
C THR A 726 -35.47 38.50 -54.39
N LEU A 727 -35.86 38.13 -53.16
CA LEU A 727 -35.24 37.00 -52.43
C LEU A 727 -35.58 35.65 -53.06
N LYS A 728 -36.80 35.45 -53.55
CA LYS A 728 -37.23 34.27 -54.31
C LYS A 728 -36.47 34.15 -55.64
N GLN A 729 -36.28 35.24 -56.38
CA GLN A 729 -35.42 35.27 -57.57
C GLN A 729 -33.94 35.00 -57.24
N ARG A 730 -33.39 35.57 -56.16
CA ARG A 730 -32.01 35.27 -55.71
C ARG A 730 -31.86 33.79 -55.31
N ASN A 731 -32.81 33.22 -54.58
CA ASN A 731 -32.80 31.80 -54.24
C ASN A 731 -32.96 30.88 -55.47
N MET A 732 -33.76 31.26 -56.47
CA MET A 732 -33.82 30.54 -57.75
C MET A 732 -32.48 30.59 -58.51
N LYS A 733 -31.80 31.74 -58.54
CA LYS A 733 -30.47 31.88 -59.16
C LYS A 733 -29.38 31.09 -58.42
N ILE A 734 -29.40 31.08 -57.09
CA ILE A 734 -28.41 30.37 -56.26
C ILE A 734 -28.67 28.85 -56.22
N GLY A 735 -29.94 28.43 -56.23
CA GLY A 735 -30.34 27.03 -56.06
C GLY A 735 -30.16 26.15 -57.31
N ASN A 736 -29.97 26.73 -58.49
CA ASN A 736 -30.00 25.98 -59.74
C ASN A 736 -28.95 26.48 -60.76
N ARG A 737 -27.74 25.92 -60.70
CA ARG A 737 -26.56 26.34 -61.50
C ARG A 737 -26.81 26.33 -63.02
N HIS A 738 -27.74 25.50 -63.48
CA HIS A 738 -28.14 25.39 -64.88
C HIS A 738 -28.99 26.57 -65.39
N LEU A 739 -29.70 27.27 -64.51
CA LEU A 739 -30.55 28.42 -64.86
C LEU A 739 -29.71 29.68 -65.07
N GLN A 740 -28.66 29.88 -64.28
CA GLN A 740 -27.74 31.01 -64.44
C GLN A 740 -26.99 30.94 -65.78
N HIS A 741 -26.57 29.75 -66.19
CA HIS A 741 -25.90 29.51 -67.48
C HIS A 741 -26.85 29.63 -68.68
N LYS A 742 -28.14 29.33 -68.50
CA LYS A 742 -29.17 29.53 -69.53
C LYS A 742 -29.54 31.00 -69.69
N LEU A 743 -29.63 31.74 -68.57
CA LEU A 743 -29.79 33.20 -68.59
C LEU A 743 -28.59 33.89 -69.25
N SER A 744 -27.36 33.56 -68.87
CA SER A 744 -26.17 34.17 -69.50
C SER A 744 -26.10 33.87 -71.00
N ALA A 745 -26.36 32.63 -71.41
CA ALA A 745 -26.40 32.28 -72.83
C ALA A 745 -27.52 33.00 -73.60
N MET A 746 -28.68 33.29 -72.98
CA MET A 746 -29.74 34.10 -73.59
C MET A 746 -29.35 35.58 -73.70
N THR A 747 -28.67 36.16 -72.70
CA THR A 747 -28.16 37.54 -72.79
C THR A 747 -27.03 37.66 -73.82
N GLU A 748 -26.17 36.65 -73.92
CA GLU A 748 -25.04 36.60 -74.85
C GLU A 748 -25.47 36.33 -76.30
N ALA A 749 -26.57 35.60 -76.51
CA ALA A 749 -27.25 35.50 -77.80
C ALA A 749 -27.93 36.84 -78.19
N ALA A 750 -28.62 37.49 -77.24
CA ALA A 750 -29.25 38.79 -77.48
C ALA A 750 -28.27 39.94 -77.75
N GLN A 751 -26.97 39.75 -77.46
CA GLN A 751 -25.90 40.70 -77.79
C GLN A 751 -25.19 40.40 -79.12
N LYS A 752 -25.60 39.36 -79.87
CA LYS A 752 -24.89 38.88 -81.06
C LYS A 752 -25.60 39.06 -82.40
N ASP A 753 -26.83 39.60 -82.40
CA ASP A 753 -27.56 39.93 -83.64
C ASP A 753 -27.26 41.34 -84.19
N ASP A 754 -26.48 42.17 -83.47
CA ASP A 754 -26.03 43.46 -83.97
C ASP A 754 -24.66 43.39 -84.66
N SER A 755 -24.72 43.37 -86.00
CA SER A 755 -23.67 43.69 -86.99
C SER A 755 -22.63 42.61 -87.38
N PRO A 756 -22.15 42.61 -88.64
CA PRO A 756 -21.54 41.43 -89.28
C PRO A 756 -20.00 41.48 -89.44
N ASN A 757 -19.47 40.37 -89.95
CA ASN A 757 -18.09 40.09 -90.38
C ASN A 757 -17.08 39.73 -89.28
N SER A 758 -16.70 38.45 -89.23
CA SER A 758 -15.48 37.99 -88.57
C SER A 758 -14.84 36.83 -89.36
N VAL A 759 -13.51 36.82 -89.41
CA VAL A 759 -12.67 35.68 -89.82
C VAL A 759 -11.66 35.46 -88.69
N PRO A 760 -11.45 34.22 -88.17
CA PRO A 760 -10.75 34.01 -86.92
C PRO A 760 -9.28 33.59 -87.09
N SER A 761 -8.46 33.85 -86.06
CA SER A 761 -7.14 33.23 -85.85
C SER A 761 -6.96 32.75 -84.40
N THR A 762 -6.62 31.46 -84.26
CA THR A 762 -6.23 30.70 -83.05
C THR A 762 -4.77 31.01 -82.62
N PRO A 763 -4.19 30.54 -81.46
CA PRO A 763 -4.54 29.40 -80.57
C PRO A 763 -4.52 29.79 -79.04
N SER A 764 -4.31 28.96 -77.98
CA SER A 764 -3.94 27.54 -77.79
C SER A 764 -4.31 26.94 -76.41
N VAL A 765 -4.59 25.61 -76.34
CA VAL A 765 -3.92 24.53 -75.53
C VAL A 765 -3.57 24.81 -74.03
N ASN A 766 -3.90 23.98 -72.99
CA ASN A 766 -3.90 22.50 -72.90
C ASN A 766 -4.71 21.88 -71.72
N GLY A 767 -5.33 20.69 -71.95
CA GLY A 767 -5.60 19.59 -70.97
C GLY A 767 -6.62 19.79 -69.80
N LYS A 768 -7.49 18.83 -69.43
CA LYS A 768 -7.78 17.46 -69.90
C LYS A 768 -9.32 17.27 -70.04
N ARG A 769 -9.75 16.46 -71.02
CA ARG A 769 -11.17 16.13 -71.29
C ARG A 769 -11.53 14.79 -70.64
N VAL A 770 -12.64 14.74 -69.89
CA VAL A 770 -13.35 13.49 -69.57
C VAL A 770 -14.58 13.44 -70.47
N VAL A 771 -14.72 12.35 -71.22
CA VAL A 771 -15.87 12.07 -72.07
C VAL A 771 -16.85 11.22 -71.28
N ILE A 772 -18.12 11.63 -71.21
CA ILE A 772 -19.23 10.74 -70.90
C ILE A 772 -20.19 10.84 -72.06
N ASN A 773 -20.47 9.68 -72.67
CA ASN A 773 -21.32 9.56 -73.84
C ASN A 773 -22.80 9.69 -73.43
N LEU A 774 -23.63 10.31 -74.27
CA LEU A 774 -25.03 10.62 -73.98
C LEU A 774 -25.91 10.10 -75.11
N ASP A 775 -26.16 8.79 -75.10
CA ASP A 775 -27.16 8.11 -75.93
C ASP A 775 -27.82 6.99 -75.10
N ASN A 776 -29.09 6.71 -75.39
CA ASN A 776 -30.03 5.82 -74.66
C ASN A 776 -30.43 6.36 -73.27
N TYR A 777 -31.64 6.88 -73.04
CA TYR A 777 -32.93 6.23 -73.28
C TYR A 777 -34.08 7.26 -73.43
N LYS A 778 -34.94 7.05 -74.43
CA LYS A 778 -36.27 7.66 -74.51
C LYS A 778 -37.31 6.69 -73.96
N GLU A 779 -38.35 7.23 -73.32
CA GLU A 779 -39.74 6.70 -73.31
C GLU A 779 -39.93 5.27 -72.70
N ALA A 780 -41.07 4.86 -72.14
CA ALA A 780 -42.34 5.55 -71.89
C ALA A 780 -42.96 5.08 -70.55
N THR A 781 -43.92 5.89 -70.09
CA THR A 781 -45.07 5.46 -69.27
C THR A 781 -45.77 4.22 -69.83
N THR A 782 -46.21 3.31 -68.96
CA THR A 782 -47.54 2.66 -69.05
C THR A 782 -47.89 1.93 -67.75
N LEU A 783 -49.16 2.05 -67.32
CA LEU A 783 -49.80 1.56 -66.09
C LEU A 783 -49.39 2.26 -64.78
#